data_AF-A0A9Q8WPA7-F1
#
_entry.id   AF-A0A9Q8WPA7-F1
#
_cell.length_a   1.000
_cell.length_b   1.000
_cell.length_c   1.000
_cell.angle_alpha   90.00
_cell.angle_beta   90.00
_cell.angle_gamma   90.00
#
_symmetry.space_group_name_H-M   'P 1'
#
loop_
_entity.id
_entity.type
_entity.pdbx_description
1 polymer ?
#
loop_
_entity_poly.entity_id
_entity_poly.type
_entity_poly.pdbx_seq_one_letter_code
_entity_poly.pdbx_strand_id
1 'polypeptide(L)'
;MAKDFVIRPSLILQELAAWFLEHTGPGHISPRRCPVRSKTDNLLAMTLGPQPYYWANTKQLSFGNSPPIATRAGYMALACMPFLFILGAKANPISALTGISHEKLNIWHNWVAWAMFVLALVHTFPFIVFHIWKGDIVKQWNDGGMWVTGVIAILAQAWLTFMSIRWVRDRYYELFKATHLFAAAVFFIFFFIHCDFRLTSWDYFIVTAVLYALCFFYSQFKTFMEHGVDYARVSLVTPHCLKVVIETNARWTPGQHVGTANTEMEVIVATRDLEFREWYCRALDDIIARRPHAENTKAPCISISFHETGTSVQNKSTSSNPESPAYDADKEVIETPGKPSDTEWQSPYGLVSLRTFNGRPDVSAISRRAIEQSGSVGLIACGPASLVFDLSQVAAEAQKRILQGGGGASEVWFYKENFSLDLIPTTSSDLGGTRAVIIPGVLEVFEEGRLYHQLAPKQVQVMALLQLIPAFFCTSVLAGGLQLLPPTLRTSESSPGTVWHVNKSPKTIYIEESLASKADTDGLTLIPPSGHDFAKLFQQDISELTGVNWTLQRVDRLPSPANASGILLGSFTSNTSSLTYENGNPTSEGYELVISPSGAFIGGTGARGMWWGTRTLLQLLLVGNGTLPTGRSVDAPAYATRGFMLDAGRKWYAPAFLKELCSFASFFKMSEFHYHLSDNYPLNRGQNASWQDVYSHFSLRPEDENLLPILHGRENETLSREDFADLQSHCASRGVTVIPEIEAPGHCLYLTKWKPELSLTKRDLLNLSHPDTIPTVKRIWSEFLPWFETKEVHVGADEYDATLADDYIGFVNEMSSFINSTVGKRIRIWGTNEPSENKTISKDVVIQHWQYGESDPVLLSNNDYDIINSEDWWAYMSLKNDHMPILPARYPQFYNETRVLNFANEPKWQWTPADFNPFNKTMQLSDSSPANRGAILAAWNDNGPDASTQLEAYYAMRRGIALVGARAWSGSRGAQLVDEGVAPSIDFFTPLAPGQNLERIVTKSKPTCKGPLVSWSRSTNESEAVHLGHGSKGMNYTLTLAVTGPFTLSGPDTALALDEGGSLSFTADGWPYPLRSVSERDAMQLDPGHPGRIWSNVSTSTHEAVTISKLPANVTIVTDVLHGSMAWINGQFAGRFEVFVYGGRNTLFSWSQMAFVAPLEDVRGPGIQSLVVDNVAHFTN
;
A
#
# COMPACT_ATOMS: atom_id res chain seq x y z
N MET A 1 27.06 36.68 -18.97
CA MET A 1 27.11 35.37 -18.27
C MET A 1 26.24 34.38 -19.02
N ALA A 2 26.77 33.76 -20.07
CA ALA A 2 26.04 32.86 -20.99
C ALA A 2 26.69 31.46 -21.00
N LYS A 3 26.97 30.90 -19.82
CA LYS A 3 27.67 29.60 -19.70
C LYS A 3 26.96 28.50 -18.89
N ASP A 4 25.87 28.77 -18.17
CA ASP A 4 25.26 27.76 -17.27
C ASP A 4 23.79 27.42 -17.60
N PHE A 5 23.45 27.26 -18.89
CA PHE A 5 22.20 26.63 -19.31
C PHE A 5 22.50 25.27 -19.93
N VAL A 6 22.73 24.26 -19.08
CA VAL A 6 22.77 22.86 -19.49
C VAL A 6 21.47 22.21 -19.04
N ILE A 7 20.48 22.15 -19.93
CA ILE A 7 19.34 21.23 -19.80
C ILE A 7 19.94 19.83 -19.89
N ARG A 8 19.97 19.08 -18.78
CA ARG A 8 20.56 17.73 -18.73
C ARG A 8 19.74 16.78 -19.62
N PRO A 9 20.31 16.24 -20.72
CA PRO A 9 19.67 15.23 -21.57
C PRO A 9 19.19 14.00 -20.80
N SER A 10 19.86 13.70 -19.69
CA SER A 10 19.64 12.51 -18.87
C SER A 10 18.26 12.41 -18.24
N LEU A 11 17.62 13.55 -17.88
CA LEU A 11 16.32 13.53 -17.21
C LEU A 11 15.18 13.18 -18.18
N ILE A 12 15.24 13.71 -19.41
CA ILE A 12 14.26 13.39 -20.47
C ILE A 12 14.48 11.95 -20.96
N LEU A 13 15.75 11.51 -21.05
CA LEU A 13 16.10 10.12 -21.36
C LEU A 13 15.63 9.15 -20.27
N GLN A 14 15.72 9.52 -18.98
CA GLN A 14 15.28 8.69 -17.84
C GLN A 14 13.75 8.57 -17.78
N GLU A 15 13.01 9.64 -18.04
CA GLU A 15 11.53 9.63 -18.03
C GLU A 15 10.95 8.95 -19.28
N LEU A 16 11.56 9.15 -20.46
CA LEU A 16 11.20 8.36 -21.65
C LEU A 16 11.56 6.88 -21.43
N ALA A 17 12.72 6.57 -20.84
CA ALA A 17 13.09 5.21 -20.49
C ALA A 17 12.17 4.59 -19.42
N ALA A 18 11.70 5.35 -18.44
CA ALA A 18 10.71 4.92 -17.44
C ALA A 18 9.34 4.66 -18.09
N TRP A 19 8.92 5.53 -19.00
CA TRP A 19 7.72 5.32 -19.82
C TRP A 19 7.85 4.09 -20.73
N PHE A 20 9.05 3.79 -21.25
CA PHE A 20 9.38 2.57 -21.97
C PHE A 20 9.35 1.33 -21.07
N LEU A 21 9.92 1.40 -19.87
CA LEU A 21 10.05 0.30 -18.92
C LEU A 21 8.70 -0.09 -18.29
N GLU A 22 7.79 0.87 -18.06
CA GLU A 22 6.45 0.57 -17.53
C GLU A 22 5.53 -0.20 -18.49
N HIS A 23 5.78 -0.14 -19.80
CA HIS A 23 4.90 -0.78 -20.79
C HIS A 23 5.59 -1.87 -21.63
N THR A 24 6.81 -2.22 -21.25
CA THR A 24 7.53 -3.39 -21.75
C THR A 24 7.34 -4.62 -20.84
N GLY A 25 6.60 -4.49 -19.73
CA GLY A 25 6.18 -5.63 -18.91
C GLY A 25 5.15 -6.55 -19.62
N PRO A 26 5.17 -7.87 -19.35
CA PRO A 26 4.18 -8.80 -19.88
C PRO A 26 2.78 -8.42 -19.37
N GLY A 27 1.87 -8.18 -20.31
CA GLY A 27 0.57 -7.56 -20.04
C GLY A 27 -0.39 -8.41 -19.23
N HIS A 28 -0.86 -7.85 -18.12
CA HIS A 28 -2.28 -7.86 -17.79
C HIS A 28 -2.89 -6.54 -18.26
N ILE A 29 -3.56 -6.57 -19.42
CA ILE A 29 -4.55 -5.54 -19.77
C ILE A 29 -5.88 -6.26 -19.93
N SER A 30 -6.68 -6.25 -18.86
CA SER A 30 -8.12 -6.53 -18.93
C SER A 30 -8.85 -5.25 -19.39
N PRO A 31 -9.92 -5.36 -20.19
CA PRO A 31 -10.51 -4.24 -20.90
C PRO A 31 -11.69 -3.70 -20.08
N ARG A 32 -11.48 -2.62 -19.31
CA ARG A 32 -12.54 -1.67 -18.95
C ARG A 32 -11.95 -0.27 -18.86
N ARG A 33 -12.42 0.60 -19.77
CA ARG A 33 -12.20 2.04 -19.88
C ARG A 33 -10.74 2.48 -19.75
N CYS A 34 -10.08 2.49 -20.90
CA CYS A 34 -8.89 3.27 -21.12
C CYS A 34 -9.16 4.75 -20.74
N PRO A 35 -8.45 5.35 -19.76
CA PRO A 35 -8.25 6.78 -19.81
C PRO A 35 -7.14 7.00 -20.86
N VAL A 36 -7.50 7.00 -22.15
CA VAL A 36 -6.62 7.56 -23.20
C VAL A 36 -6.33 9.05 -22.91
N ARG A 37 -6.99 9.65 -21.90
CA ARG A 37 -6.70 11.00 -21.43
C ARG A 37 -5.41 11.13 -20.60
N SER A 38 -5.00 10.16 -19.77
CA SER A 38 -4.01 10.47 -18.72
C SER A 38 -2.53 10.41 -19.09
N LYS A 39 -2.14 9.92 -20.27
CA LYS A 39 -0.71 9.91 -20.68
C LYS A 39 -0.35 10.96 -21.74
N THR A 40 -1.32 11.53 -22.44
CA THR A 40 -1.17 12.87 -23.01
C THR A 40 -0.95 13.91 -21.92
N ASP A 41 -1.50 13.69 -20.72
CA ASP A 41 -1.44 14.63 -19.61
C ASP A 41 -0.03 14.75 -18.98
N ASN A 42 0.85 13.75 -19.03
CA ASN A 42 2.23 13.90 -18.52
C ASN A 42 3.13 14.72 -19.47
N LEU A 43 3.01 14.50 -20.78
CA LEU A 43 3.72 15.32 -21.75
C LEU A 43 3.14 16.75 -21.77
N LEU A 44 1.81 16.91 -21.74
CA LEU A 44 1.16 18.21 -21.58
C LEU A 44 1.51 18.86 -20.24
N ALA A 45 1.59 18.13 -19.13
CA ALA A 45 1.95 18.68 -17.82
C ALA A 45 3.43 19.07 -17.74
N MET A 46 4.34 18.39 -18.44
CA MET A 46 5.72 18.86 -18.56
C MET A 46 5.85 20.06 -19.51
N THR A 47 4.97 20.15 -20.53
CA THR A 47 4.99 21.25 -21.51
C THR A 47 4.23 22.50 -21.01
N LEU A 48 3.18 22.33 -20.19
CA LEU A 48 2.23 23.35 -19.73
C LEU A 48 2.20 23.51 -18.20
N GLY A 49 2.94 22.69 -17.45
CA GLY A 49 2.98 22.69 -15.99
C GLY A 49 3.59 23.97 -15.43
N PRO A 50 2.93 24.64 -14.48
CA PRO A 50 3.37 25.93 -13.98
C PRO A 50 4.35 25.75 -12.81
N GLN A 51 5.66 25.63 -13.10
CA GLN A 51 6.74 26.10 -12.22
C GLN A 51 8.00 26.48 -13.05
N PRO A 52 8.79 27.47 -12.59
CA PRO A 52 8.95 28.74 -13.29
C PRO A 52 10.06 28.70 -14.35
N TYR A 53 9.80 29.29 -15.52
CA TYR A 53 10.69 30.29 -16.13
C TYR A 53 9.81 31.17 -17.02
N TYR A 54 9.08 32.07 -16.36
CA TYR A 54 8.40 33.26 -16.88
C TYR A 54 7.46 33.11 -18.09
N TRP A 55 6.16 33.04 -17.83
CA TRP A 55 5.20 33.69 -18.74
C TRP A 55 5.18 35.18 -18.42
N ALA A 56 5.71 36.01 -19.33
CA ALA A 56 5.52 37.45 -19.25
C ALA A 56 4.08 37.77 -19.65
N ASN A 57 3.19 37.92 -18.66
CA ASN A 57 1.81 38.37 -18.86
C ASN A 57 1.72 39.90 -19.09
N THR A 58 2.82 40.56 -19.42
CA THR A 58 2.89 42.00 -19.64
C THR A 58 3.69 42.35 -20.90
N LYS A 59 3.26 43.39 -21.63
CA LYS A 59 3.92 43.90 -22.85
C LYS A 59 5.37 44.39 -22.65
N GLN A 60 5.89 44.42 -21.42
CA GLN A 60 7.17 45.03 -21.07
C GLN A 60 8.24 44.06 -20.55
N LEU A 61 7.91 42.80 -20.22
CA LEU A 61 8.92 41.81 -19.84
C LEU A 61 9.36 40.99 -21.07
N SER A 62 10.61 41.20 -21.50
CA SER A 62 11.24 40.49 -22.62
C SER A 62 12.41 39.64 -22.12
N PHE A 63 12.18 38.35 -21.88
CA PHE A 63 13.21 37.36 -21.52
C PHE A 63 13.87 36.79 -22.78
N GLY A 64 14.74 37.58 -23.42
CA GLY A 64 15.29 37.20 -24.73
C GLY A 64 14.19 37.11 -25.80
N ASN A 65 14.58 37.08 -27.07
CA ASN A 65 13.62 37.17 -28.18
C ASN A 65 12.86 35.84 -28.47
N SER A 66 12.59 34.99 -27.48
CA SER A 66 12.05 33.64 -27.70
C SER A 66 11.05 33.19 -26.62
N PRO A 67 9.85 32.68 -26.97
CA PRO A 67 8.90 32.13 -26.01
C PRO A 67 9.48 30.90 -25.26
N PRO A 68 9.44 30.88 -23.91
CA PRO A 68 10.03 29.78 -23.12
C PRO A 68 9.40 28.41 -23.39
N ILE A 69 8.07 28.35 -23.51
CA ILE A 69 7.34 27.10 -23.79
C ILE A 69 7.71 26.50 -25.15
N ALA A 70 7.83 27.36 -26.18
CA ALA A 70 8.21 26.91 -27.52
C ALA A 70 9.63 26.36 -27.53
N THR A 71 10.55 27.03 -26.83
CA THR A 71 11.95 26.60 -26.76
C THR A 71 12.09 25.25 -26.04
N ARG A 72 11.39 25.05 -24.92
CA ARG A 72 11.36 23.77 -24.19
C ARG A 72 10.78 22.63 -25.02
N ALA A 73 9.64 22.87 -25.68
CA ALA A 73 9.01 21.87 -26.53
C ALA A 73 9.93 21.42 -27.69
N GLY A 74 10.73 22.33 -28.25
CA GLY A 74 11.72 22.00 -29.27
C GLY A 74 12.82 21.04 -28.78
N TYR A 75 13.35 21.25 -27.57
CA TYR A 75 14.35 20.34 -26.99
C TYR A 75 13.76 18.97 -26.61
N MET A 76 12.54 18.94 -26.11
CA MET A 76 11.84 17.69 -25.83
C MET A 76 11.56 16.91 -27.11
N ALA A 77 11.17 17.59 -28.20
CA ALA A 77 11.00 16.96 -29.50
C ALA A 77 12.32 16.35 -30.01
N LEU A 78 13.44 17.06 -29.89
CA LEU A 78 14.76 16.56 -30.28
C LEU A 78 15.17 15.32 -29.47
N ALA A 79 14.86 15.28 -28.16
CA ALA A 79 15.17 14.15 -27.30
C ALA A 79 14.39 12.86 -27.62
N CYS A 80 13.25 12.95 -28.30
CA CYS A 80 12.51 11.77 -28.78
C CYS A 80 13.20 11.06 -29.97
N MET A 81 14.11 11.74 -30.69
CA MET A 81 14.67 11.26 -31.96
C MET A 81 15.44 9.92 -31.85
N PRO A 82 16.36 9.70 -30.87
CA PRO A 82 17.09 8.43 -30.78
C PRO A 82 16.17 7.23 -30.55
N PHE A 83 15.14 7.41 -29.73
CA PHE A 83 14.15 6.36 -29.45
C PHE A 83 13.30 6.03 -30.66
N LEU A 84 12.90 7.05 -31.43
CA LEU A 84 12.10 6.84 -32.63
C LEU A 84 12.81 5.89 -33.62
N PHE A 85 14.11 6.08 -33.84
CA PHE A 85 14.88 5.26 -34.78
C PHE A 85 15.22 3.86 -34.22
N ILE A 86 15.57 3.74 -32.94
CA ILE A 86 15.95 2.44 -32.36
C ILE A 86 14.77 1.47 -32.29
N LEU A 87 13.57 1.96 -32.00
CA LEU A 87 12.35 1.13 -31.92
C LEU A 87 11.82 0.71 -33.28
N GLY A 88 12.10 1.53 -34.30
CA GLY A 88 11.78 1.19 -35.70
C GLY A 88 12.69 0.09 -36.27
N ALA A 89 13.89 -0.12 -35.70
CA ALA A 89 14.85 -1.09 -36.20
C ALA A 89 14.50 -2.54 -35.77
N LYS A 90 14.49 -3.47 -36.73
CA LYS A 90 14.15 -4.88 -36.49
C LYS A 90 15.11 -5.61 -35.56
N ALA A 91 16.41 -5.33 -35.70
CA ALA A 91 17.45 -5.85 -34.82
C ALA A 91 17.95 -4.70 -33.93
N ASN A 92 17.25 -4.46 -32.83
CA ASN A 92 17.55 -3.38 -31.91
C ASN A 92 18.00 -3.92 -30.54
N PRO A 93 18.86 -3.19 -29.81
CA PRO A 93 19.39 -3.65 -28.53
C PRO A 93 18.31 -3.75 -27.44
N ILE A 94 17.20 -3.01 -27.56
CA ILE A 94 16.10 -3.08 -26.59
C ILE A 94 15.45 -4.47 -26.66
N SER A 95 15.15 -4.97 -27.87
CA SER A 95 14.66 -6.34 -28.07
C SER A 95 15.64 -7.38 -27.56
N ALA A 96 16.95 -7.17 -27.75
CA ALA A 96 17.98 -8.10 -27.27
C ALA A 96 18.07 -8.16 -25.74
N LEU A 97 17.93 -7.01 -25.06
CA LEU A 97 18.02 -6.91 -23.59
C LEU A 97 16.73 -7.35 -22.89
N THR A 98 15.57 -7.07 -23.48
CA THR A 98 14.26 -7.29 -22.85
C THR A 98 13.58 -8.57 -23.29
N GLY A 99 14.01 -9.18 -24.40
CA GLY A 99 13.32 -10.30 -25.04
C GLY A 99 12.00 -9.91 -25.73
N ILE A 100 11.67 -8.63 -25.79
CA ILE A 100 10.42 -8.14 -26.38
C ILE A 100 10.56 -8.03 -27.89
N SER A 101 9.59 -8.61 -28.60
CA SER A 101 9.62 -8.65 -30.05
C SER A 101 9.50 -7.26 -30.68
N HIS A 102 10.11 -7.09 -31.85
CA HIS A 102 10.08 -5.84 -32.62
C HIS A 102 8.64 -5.37 -32.90
N GLU A 103 7.71 -6.29 -33.14
CA GLU A 103 6.31 -5.98 -33.42
C GLU A 103 5.63 -5.27 -32.24
N LYS A 104 5.95 -5.69 -31.01
CA LYS A 104 5.47 -5.03 -29.79
C LYS A 104 6.15 -3.67 -29.59
N LEU A 105 7.45 -3.57 -29.85
CA LEU A 105 8.18 -2.29 -29.79
C LEU A 105 7.77 -1.30 -30.88
N ASN A 106 7.28 -1.77 -32.03
CA ASN A 106 6.85 -0.91 -33.13
C ASN A 106 5.56 -0.14 -32.80
N ILE A 107 4.76 -0.62 -31.83
CA ILE A 107 3.64 0.16 -31.27
C ILE A 107 4.19 1.43 -30.61
N TRP A 108 5.33 1.33 -29.91
CA TRP A 108 6.00 2.44 -29.24
C TRP A 108 6.66 3.40 -30.22
N HIS A 109 7.26 2.91 -31.31
CA HIS A 109 7.73 3.75 -32.42
C HIS A 109 6.63 4.71 -32.90
N ASN A 110 5.40 4.21 -33.09
CA ASN A 110 4.27 5.04 -33.52
C ASN A 110 3.86 6.09 -32.47
N TRP A 111 3.79 5.72 -31.19
CA TRP A 111 3.43 6.67 -30.13
C TRP A 111 4.47 7.76 -29.91
N VAL A 112 5.77 7.42 -29.96
CA VAL A 112 6.86 8.40 -29.88
C VAL A 112 6.82 9.36 -31.07
N ALA A 113 6.47 8.89 -32.27
CA ALA A 113 6.31 9.76 -33.45
C ALA A 113 5.21 10.82 -33.24
N TRP A 114 4.06 10.42 -32.67
CA TRP A 114 2.97 11.35 -32.35
C TRP A 114 3.35 12.34 -31.25
N ALA A 115 4.03 11.88 -30.19
CA ALA A 115 4.53 12.75 -29.13
C ALA A 115 5.50 13.82 -29.67
N MET A 116 6.46 13.40 -30.50
CA MET A 116 7.42 14.30 -31.16
C MET A 116 6.71 15.32 -32.07
N PHE A 117 5.64 14.92 -32.76
CA PHE A 117 4.88 15.81 -33.63
C PHE A 117 4.08 16.86 -32.84
N VAL A 118 3.42 16.46 -31.76
CA VAL A 118 2.71 17.40 -30.87
C VAL A 118 3.68 18.42 -30.28
N LEU A 119 4.85 17.98 -29.79
CA LEU A 119 5.89 18.89 -29.29
C LEU A 119 6.41 19.84 -30.35
N ALA A 120 6.60 19.38 -31.59
CA ALA A 120 7.00 20.23 -32.72
C ALA A 120 5.94 21.30 -33.04
N LEU A 121 4.65 21.01 -32.89
CA LEU A 121 3.57 22.00 -33.04
C LEU A 121 3.60 23.03 -31.90
N VAL A 122 3.78 22.59 -30.65
CA VAL A 122 3.91 23.48 -29.49
C VAL A 122 5.19 24.33 -29.54
N HIS A 123 6.23 23.87 -30.22
CA HIS A 123 7.40 24.68 -30.59
C HIS A 123 7.05 25.72 -31.65
N THR A 124 6.41 25.31 -32.74
CA THR A 124 6.25 26.14 -33.95
C THR A 124 5.24 27.27 -33.79
N PHE A 125 4.04 26.98 -33.28
CA PHE A 125 2.95 27.96 -33.26
C PHE A 125 3.20 29.18 -32.35
N PRO A 126 3.75 29.03 -31.13
CA PRO A 126 4.03 30.20 -30.30
C PRO A 126 5.12 31.10 -30.88
N PHE A 127 6.12 30.55 -31.62
CA PHE A 127 7.08 31.38 -32.35
C PHE A 127 6.41 32.18 -33.48
N ILE A 128 5.48 31.58 -34.22
CA ILE A 128 4.70 32.28 -35.25
C ILE A 128 3.91 33.45 -34.61
N VAL A 129 3.16 33.17 -33.55
CA VAL A 129 2.34 34.18 -32.86
C VAL A 129 3.22 35.31 -32.31
N PHE A 130 4.36 34.97 -31.70
CA PHE A 130 5.30 35.94 -31.13
C PHE A 130 5.84 36.91 -32.18
N HIS A 131 6.25 36.43 -33.35
CA HIS A 131 6.80 37.27 -34.42
C HIS A 131 5.72 38.03 -35.20
N ILE A 132 4.48 37.52 -35.25
CA ILE A 132 3.32 38.31 -35.69
C ILE A 132 3.09 39.49 -34.73
N TRP A 133 3.13 39.23 -33.42
CA TRP A 133 2.99 40.28 -32.40
C TRP A 133 4.09 41.33 -32.43
N LYS A 134 5.33 40.93 -32.70
CA LYS A 134 6.45 41.87 -32.90
C LYS A 134 6.41 42.60 -34.24
N GLY A 135 5.55 42.19 -35.18
CA GLY A 135 5.43 42.78 -36.50
C GLY A 135 6.61 42.49 -37.43
N ASP A 136 7.46 41.51 -37.11
CA ASP A 136 8.68 41.18 -37.86
C ASP A 136 8.60 39.84 -38.61
N ILE A 137 7.45 39.15 -38.62
CA ILE A 137 7.30 37.83 -39.26
C ILE A 137 7.70 37.80 -40.74
N VAL A 138 7.40 38.86 -41.51
CA VAL A 138 7.79 38.94 -42.94
C VAL A 138 9.31 39.06 -43.08
N LYS A 139 9.97 39.78 -42.17
CA LYS A 139 11.43 39.88 -42.12
C LYS A 139 12.05 38.52 -41.79
N GLN A 140 11.53 37.85 -40.77
CA GLN A 140 11.96 36.51 -40.36
C GLN A 140 11.82 35.47 -41.49
N TRP A 141 10.74 35.56 -42.28
CA TRP A 141 10.52 34.71 -43.45
C TRP A 141 11.51 35.00 -44.59
N ASN A 142 11.77 36.28 -44.88
CA ASN A 142 12.69 36.69 -45.93
C ASN A 142 14.16 36.44 -45.58
N ASP A 143 14.52 36.45 -44.29
CA ASP A 143 15.85 36.05 -43.78
C ASP A 143 16.07 34.53 -43.94
N GLY A 144 15.00 33.74 -44.17
CA GLY A 144 14.97 32.44 -44.84
C GLY A 144 15.49 31.24 -44.05
N GLY A 145 16.64 31.34 -43.38
CA GLY A 145 17.41 30.19 -42.89
C GLY A 145 16.63 29.19 -42.02
N MET A 146 16.39 29.54 -40.75
CA MET A 146 15.73 28.62 -39.80
C MET A 146 14.23 28.46 -40.05
N TRP A 147 13.55 29.48 -40.57
CA TRP A 147 12.10 29.43 -40.77
C TRP A 147 11.71 28.50 -41.92
N VAL A 148 12.39 28.59 -43.06
CA VAL A 148 12.11 27.73 -44.21
C VAL A 148 12.50 26.28 -43.89
N THR A 149 13.67 26.06 -43.28
CA THR A 149 14.12 24.71 -42.92
C THR A 149 13.24 24.06 -41.85
N GLY A 150 12.76 24.83 -40.87
CA GLY A 150 11.80 24.35 -39.86
C GLY A 150 10.45 23.98 -40.44
N VAL A 151 9.94 24.77 -41.41
CA VAL A 151 8.69 24.45 -42.11
C VAL A 151 8.83 23.18 -42.96
N ILE A 152 9.96 23.00 -43.66
CA ILE A 152 10.20 21.76 -44.42
C ILE A 152 10.25 20.56 -43.48
N ALA A 153 10.92 20.68 -42.33
CA ALA A 153 11.00 19.61 -41.34
C ALA A 153 9.62 19.24 -40.77
N ILE A 154 8.80 20.21 -40.34
CA ILE A 154 7.48 19.90 -39.77
C ILE A 154 6.50 19.34 -40.80
N LEU A 155 6.59 19.74 -42.07
CA LEU A 155 5.79 19.15 -43.15
C LEU A 155 6.19 17.70 -43.41
N ALA A 156 7.48 17.39 -43.43
CA ALA A 156 7.97 16.01 -43.56
C ALA A 156 7.56 15.16 -42.34
N GLN A 157 7.62 15.72 -41.14
CA GLN A 157 7.17 15.03 -39.92
C GLN A 157 5.67 14.77 -39.92
N ALA A 158 4.85 15.73 -40.35
CA ALA A 158 3.41 15.56 -40.50
C ALA A 158 3.10 14.44 -41.52
N TRP A 159 3.82 14.40 -42.64
CA TRP A 159 3.65 13.34 -43.63
C TRP A 159 3.95 11.96 -43.02
N LEU A 160 5.06 11.85 -42.27
CA LEU A 160 5.45 10.61 -41.59
C LEU A 160 4.39 10.14 -40.59
N THR A 161 3.75 11.04 -39.83
CA THR A 161 2.73 10.64 -38.85
C THR A 161 1.40 10.29 -39.50
N PHE A 162 0.88 11.12 -40.40
CA PHE A 162 -0.45 10.91 -41.01
C PHE A 162 -0.48 9.76 -42.01
N MET A 163 0.55 9.58 -42.85
CA MET A 163 0.59 8.44 -43.80
C MET A 163 0.81 7.10 -43.09
N SER A 164 1.31 7.11 -41.85
CA SER A 164 1.47 5.91 -41.02
C SER A 164 0.18 5.47 -40.31
N ILE A 165 -0.92 6.23 -40.42
CA ILE A 165 -2.23 5.83 -39.87
C ILE A 165 -2.65 4.51 -40.53
N ARG A 166 -3.03 3.55 -39.69
CA ARG A 166 -3.36 2.17 -40.09
C ARG A 166 -4.28 2.11 -41.31
N TRP A 167 -5.35 2.90 -41.34
CA TRP A 167 -6.28 2.95 -42.48
C TRP A 167 -5.64 3.37 -43.81
N VAL A 168 -4.74 4.36 -43.79
CA VAL A 168 -4.04 4.84 -45.00
C VAL A 168 -2.97 3.85 -45.43
N ARG A 169 -2.14 3.42 -44.48
CA ARG A 169 -1.04 2.48 -44.70
C ARG A 169 -1.53 1.15 -45.24
N ASP A 170 -2.58 0.58 -44.66
CA ASP A 170 -3.09 -0.74 -45.05
C ASP A 170 -3.74 -0.68 -46.45
N ARG A 171 -4.27 0.48 -46.85
CA ARG A 171 -4.90 0.69 -48.18
C ARG A 171 -3.90 1.03 -49.29
N TYR A 172 -2.80 1.71 -48.97
CA TYR A 172 -1.79 2.17 -49.94
C TYR A 172 -0.36 1.83 -49.49
N TYR A 173 -0.13 0.57 -49.12
CA TYR A 173 1.11 0.16 -48.44
C TYR A 173 2.40 0.47 -49.21
N GLU A 174 2.43 0.21 -50.52
CA GLU A 174 3.64 0.47 -51.33
C GLU A 174 3.96 1.97 -51.45
N LEU A 175 2.92 2.81 -51.61
CA LEU A 175 3.07 4.26 -51.63
C LEU A 175 3.52 4.77 -50.25
N PHE A 176 2.92 4.25 -49.18
CA PHE A 176 3.34 4.52 -47.81
C PHE A 176 4.83 4.19 -47.64
N LYS A 177 5.25 2.97 -47.96
CA LYS A 177 6.62 2.49 -47.73
C LYS A 177 7.65 3.34 -48.47
N ALA A 178 7.40 3.65 -49.74
CA ALA A 178 8.29 4.46 -50.55
C ALA A 178 8.38 5.91 -50.03
N THR A 179 7.23 6.54 -49.74
CA THR A 179 7.19 7.93 -49.29
C THR A 179 7.61 8.12 -47.83
N HIS A 180 7.48 7.09 -46.99
CA HIS A 180 7.88 7.12 -45.59
C HIS A 180 9.41 7.20 -45.45
N LEU A 181 10.16 6.38 -46.20
CA LEU A 181 11.63 6.45 -46.18
C LEU A 181 12.14 7.78 -46.76
N PHE A 182 11.51 8.27 -47.83
CA PHE A 182 11.85 9.56 -48.42
C PHE A 182 11.58 10.72 -47.44
N ALA A 183 10.40 10.77 -46.84
CA ALA A 183 10.04 11.81 -45.88
C ALA A 183 10.91 11.73 -44.61
N ALA A 184 11.33 10.54 -44.17
CA ALA A 184 12.26 10.37 -43.05
C ALA A 184 13.64 10.98 -43.35
N ALA A 185 14.17 10.78 -44.56
CA ALA A 185 15.42 11.39 -44.98
C ALA A 185 15.32 12.92 -45.06
N VAL A 186 14.24 13.44 -45.66
CA VAL A 186 13.98 14.89 -45.73
C VAL A 186 13.85 15.48 -44.32
N PHE A 187 13.07 14.83 -43.44
CA PHE A 187 12.93 15.25 -42.05
C PHE A 187 14.29 15.34 -41.35
N PHE A 188 15.10 14.28 -41.39
CA PHE A 188 16.37 14.23 -40.68
C PHE A 188 17.34 15.32 -41.17
N ILE A 189 17.47 15.51 -42.48
CA ILE A 189 18.38 16.52 -43.07
C ILE A 189 17.93 17.94 -42.72
N PHE A 190 16.67 18.27 -42.96
CA PHE A 190 16.19 19.64 -42.74
C PHE A 190 16.05 19.97 -41.25
N PHE A 191 15.74 18.98 -40.41
CA PHE A 191 15.73 19.16 -38.96
C PHE A 191 17.14 19.41 -38.41
N PHE A 192 18.14 18.70 -38.94
CA PHE A 192 19.55 18.95 -38.60
C PHE A 192 19.99 20.37 -38.95
N ILE A 193 19.68 20.83 -40.17
CA ILE A 193 19.99 22.20 -40.60
C ILE A 193 19.22 23.22 -39.73
N HIS A 194 17.95 22.94 -39.42
CA HIS A 194 17.11 23.82 -38.59
C HIS A 194 17.67 24.00 -37.17
N CYS A 195 18.30 22.97 -36.59
CA CYS A 195 18.93 23.06 -35.27
C CYS A 195 20.24 23.89 -35.25
N ASP A 196 20.88 24.13 -36.40
CA ASP A 196 22.01 25.07 -36.63
C ASP A 196 23.05 25.16 -35.48
N PHE A 197 23.60 24.02 -35.06
CA PHE A 197 24.63 23.93 -33.98
C PHE A 197 24.25 24.59 -32.64
N ARG A 198 22.95 24.75 -32.38
CA ARG A 198 22.49 25.36 -31.13
C ARG A 198 22.66 24.41 -29.96
N LEU A 199 23.49 24.81 -29.00
CA LEU A 199 23.80 24.05 -27.78
C LEU A 199 24.27 22.61 -28.09
N THR A 200 23.81 21.63 -27.32
CA THR A 200 24.12 20.19 -27.41
C THR A 200 23.22 19.42 -28.37
N SER A 201 22.52 20.11 -29.29
CA SER A 201 21.57 19.46 -30.21
C SER A 201 22.22 18.36 -31.07
N TRP A 202 23.49 18.51 -31.39
CA TRP A 202 24.27 17.57 -32.19
C TRP A 202 24.47 16.21 -31.55
N ASP A 203 24.52 16.15 -30.21
CA ASP A 203 24.70 14.90 -29.49
C ASP A 203 23.56 13.93 -29.79
N TYR A 204 22.32 14.44 -29.91
CA TYR A 204 21.15 13.62 -30.24
C TYR A 204 21.19 13.08 -31.68
N PHE A 205 21.69 13.85 -32.65
CA PHE A 205 21.86 13.39 -34.04
C PHE A 205 22.96 12.34 -34.14
N ILE A 206 24.09 12.56 -33.45
CA ILE A 206 25.22 11.61 -33.42
C ILE A 206 24.77 10.30 -32.77
N VAL A 207 24.13 10.36 -31.60
CA VAL A 207 23.62 9.16 -30.92
C VAL A 207 22.61 8.42 -31.79
N THR A 208 21.69 9.12 -32.45
CA THR A 208 20.71 8.49 -33.34
C THR A 208 21.39 7.80 -34.53
N ALA A 209 22.34 8.47 -35.19
CA ALA A 209 23.07 7.91 -36.32
C ALA A 209 23.89 6.67 -35.91
N VAL A 210 24.59 6.73 -34.77
CA VAL A 210 25.39 5.61 -34.24
C VAL A 210 24.51 4.42 -33.89
N LEU A 211 23.42 4.63 -33.14
CA LEU A 211 22.51 3.56 -32.75
C LEU A 211 21.86 2.88 -33.96
N TYR A 212 21.39 3.68 -34.92
CA TYR A 212 20.79 3.13 -36.13
C TYR A 212 21.81 2.37 -36.99
N ALA A 213 23.03 2.90 -37.16
CA ALA A 213 24.10 2.22 -37.89
C ALA A 213 24.49 0.89 -37.24
N LEU A 214 24.62 0.84 -35.91
CA LEU A 214 24.90 -0.40 -35.18
C LEU A 214 23.79 -1.45 -35.38
N CYS A 215 22.52 -1.05 -35.27
CA CYS A 215 21.39 -1.95 -35.53
C CYS A 215 21.40 -2.48 -36.96
N PHE A 216 21.66 -1.60 -37.94
CA PHE A 216 21.72 -1.95 -39.34
C PHE A 216 22.87 -2.94 -39.61
N PHE A 217 24.12 -2.59 -39.27
CA PHE A 217 25.28 -3.43 -39.52
C PHE A 217 25.20 -4.76 -38.75
N TYR A 218 24.69 -4.77 -37.52
CA TYR A 218 24.46 -6.02 -36.80
C TYR A 218 23.47 -6.92 -37.53
N SER A 219 22.36 -6.38 -38.04
CA SER A 219 21.39 -7.17 -38.82
C SER A 219 22.00 -7.76 -40.08
N GLN A 220 22.81 -6.98 -40.81
CA GLN A 220 23.46 -7.42 -42.04
C GLN A 220 24.54 -8.46 -41.75
N PHE A 221 25.37 -8.21 -40.73
CA PHE A 221 26.43 -9.11 -40.31
C PHE A 221 25.87 -10.44 -39.80
N LYS A 222 24.85 -10.42 -38.94
CA LYS A 222 24.18 -11.63 -38.45
C LYS A 222 23.61 -12.45 -39.61
N THR A 223 22.87 -11.80 -40.51
CA THR A 223 22.27 -12.48 -41.68
C THR A 223 23.34 -13.09 -42.57
N PHE A 224 24.42 -12.35 -42.86
CA PHE A 224 25.54 -12.83 -43.67
C PHE A 224 26.30 -13.98 -43.00
N MET A 225 26.52 -13.94 -41.68
CA MET A 225 27.23 -14.99 -40.95
C MET A 225 26.39 -16.26 -40.78
N GLU A 226 25.07 -16.13 -40.56
CA GLU A 226 24.18 -17.27 -40.34
C GLU A 226 23.75 -17.96 -41.64
N HIS A 227 23.64 -17.21 -42.73
CA HIS A 227 23.06 -17.70 -43.98
C HIS A 227 23.92 -17.48 -45.22
N GLY A 228 25.04 -16.76 -45.12
CA GLY A 228 25.86 -16.42 -46.29
C GLY A 228 25.12 -15.55 -47.30
N VAL A 229 25.55 -15.64 -48.56
CA VAL A 229 24.85 -15.04 -49.70
C VAL A 229 24.31 -16.20 -50.53
N ASP A 230 22.99 -16.37 -50.54
CA ASP A 230 22.33 -17.47 -51.24
C ASP A 230 21.37 -16.96 -52.32
N TYR A 231 21.16 -17.76 -53.37
CA TYR A 231 20.36 -17.35 -54.52
C TYR A 231 18.93 -17.89 -54.45
N ALA A 232 17.95 -17.00 -54.49
CA ALA A 232 16.54 -17.36 -54.50
C ALA A 232 16.08 -17.85 -55.89
N ARG A 233 15.49 -19.04 -55.97
CA ARG A 233 14.86 -19.55 -57.20
C ARG A 233 13.41 -19.11 -57.28
N VAL A 234 13.07 -18.34 -58.31
CA VAL A 234 11.75 -17.75 -58.49
C VAL A 234 11.02 -18.45 -59.64
N SER A 235 9.82 -18.97 -59.40
CA SER A 235 8.97 -19.63 -60.39
C SER A 235 7.52 -19.15 -60.28
N LEU A 236 6.88 -18.81 -61.40
CA LEU A 236 5.47 -18.42 -61.43
C LEU A 236 4.60 -19.68 -61.26
N VAL A 237 3.80 -19.74 -60.20
CA VAL A 237 2.87 -20.86 -59.94
C VAL A 237 1.51 -20.60 -60.58
N THR A 238 1.10 -19.34 -60.66
CA THR A 238 -0.06 -18.87 -61.42
C THR A 238 0.25 -17.47 -61.99
N PRO A 239 -0.55 -16.91 -62.92
CA PRO A 239 -0.28 -15.59 -63.51
C PRO A 239 -0.11 -14.44 -62.50
N HIS A 240 -0.58 -14.64 -61.26
CA HIS A 240 -0.50 -13.66 -60.18
C HIS A 240 0.20 -14.20 -58.94
N CYS A 241 0.82 -15.38 -59.00
CA CYS A 241 1.47 -16.00 -57.85
C CYS A 241 2.90 -16.43 -58.21
N LEU A 242 3.86 -15.82 -57.52
CA LEU A 242 5.28 -16.03 -57.69
C LEU A 242 5.79 -16.84 -56.50
N LYS A 243 6.26 -18.07 -56.74
CA LYS A 243 6.91 -18.89 -55.73
C LYS A 243 8.40 -18.59 -55.74
N VAL A 244 8.88 -18.06 -54.63
CA VAL A 244 10.30 -17.84 -54.37
C VAL A 244 10.76 -18.93 -53.41
N VAL A 245 11.74 -19.72 -53.82
CA VAL A 245 12.35 -20.79 -53.02
C VAL A 245 13.77 -20.37 -52.66
N ILE A 246 14.05 -20.28 -51.36
CA ILE A 246 15.38 -19.97 -50.81
C ILE A 246 15.78 -21.16 -49.95
N GLU A 247 16.92 -21.76 -50.25
CA GLU A 247 17.47 -22.83 -49.41
C GLU A 247 18.07 -22.21 -48.15
N THR A 248 17.74 -22.75 -46.97
CA THR A 248 18.20 -22.22 -45.67
C THR A 248 18.55 -23.34 -44.72
N ASN A 249 19.56 -23.10 -43.88
CA ASN A 249 19.99 -24.00 -42.81
C ASN A 249 19.27 -23.73 -41.47
N ALA A 250 18.26 -22.86 -41.43
CA ALA A 250 17.52 -22.53 -40.22
C ALA A 250 16.68 -23.71 -39.70
N ARG A 251 16.72 -23.94 -38.38
CA ARG A 251 15.84 -24.90 -37.68
C ARG A 251 14.69 -24.15 -37.02
N TRP A 252 13.50 -24.76 -37.03
CA TRP A 252 12.24 -24.14 -36.62
C TRP A 252 11.66 -24.80 -35.36
N THR A 253 10.98 -24.02 -34.51
CA THR A 253 10.22 -24.49 -33.33
C THR A 253 8.74 -24.06 -33.41
N PRO A 254 7.80 -24.85 -32.84
CA PRO A 254 6.38 -24.46 -32.75
C PRO A 254 6.22 -23.07 -32.12
N GLY A 255 5.38 -22.23 -32.74
CA GLY A 255 5.30 -20.78 -32.47
C GLY A 255 6.03 -19.92 -33.52
N GLN A 256 7.01 -20.48 -34.23
CA GLN A 256 7.39 -19.96 -35.55
C GLN A 256 6.39 -20.49 -36.57
N HIS A 257 5.84 -19.61 -37.41
CA HIS A 257 4.73 -19.96 -38.31
C HIS A 257 5.14 -21.05 -39.32
N VAL A 258 4.59 -22.28 -39.16
CA VAL A 258 3.93 -23.11 -40.20
C VAL A 258 3.12 -24.20 -39.46
N GLY A 259 1.80 -24.29 -39.68
CA GLY A 259 0.91 -25.24 -39.00
C GLY A 259 0.52 -26.47 -39.83
N THR A 260 -0.05 -27.50 -39.17
CA THR A 260 -1.08 -28.45 -39.67
C THR A 260 -1.40 -29.56 -38.63
N ALA A 261 -2.67 -29.72 -38.21
CA ALA A 261 -3.35 -31.02 -37.94
C ALA A 261 -4.86 -30.84 -37.64
N ASN A 262 -5.68 -31.86 -37.95
CA ASN A 262 -7.15 -31.88 -38.03
C ASN A 262 -7.91 -31.21 -36.85
N THR A 263 -8.68 -30.16 -37.14
CA THR A 263 -9.56 -29.46 -36.19
C THR A 263 -11.03 -29.73 -36.55
N GLU A 264 -11.87 -30.10 -35.59
CA GLU A 264 -13.34 -30.04 -35.71
C GLU A 264 -13.84 -28.79 -34.97
N MET A 265 -14.78 -28.06 -35.57
CA MET A 265 -15.26 -26.78 -35.03
C MET A 265 -16.79 -26.77 -34.97
N GLU A 266 -17.33 -26.61 -33.76
CA GLU A 266 -18.77 -26.44 -33.54
C GLU A 266 -19.06 -24.99 -33.16
N VAL A 267 -20.00 -24.35 -33.86
CA VAL A 267 -20.36 -22.93 -33.71
C VAL A 267 -21.83 -22.83 -33.33
N ILE A 268 -22.11 -22.25 -32.16
CA ILE A 268 -23.47 -22.10 -31.64
C ILE A 268 -23.82 -20.61 -31.64
N VAL A 269 -24.88 -20.24 -32.34
CA VAL A 269 -25.31 -18.84 -32.49
C VAL A 269 -26.72 -18.68 -31.97
N ALA A 270 -26.90 -17.92 -30.88
CA ALA A 270 -28.22 -17.55 -30.38
C ALA A 270 -28.58 -16.12 -30.84
N THR A 271 -29.69 -15.95 -31.56
CA THR A 271 -30.13 -14.64 -32.07
C THR A 271 -31.62 -14.41 -31.80
N ARG A 272 -32.02 -13.14 -31.66
CA ARG A 272 -33.43 -12.70 -31.65
C ARG A 272 -33.87 -12.13 -33.01
N ASP A 273 -32.92 -12.00 -33.92
CA ASP A 273 -33.07 -11.33 -35.20
C ASP A 273 -32.95 -12.35 -36.33
N LEU A 274 -34.08 -12.58 -37.01
CA LEU A 274 -34.19 -13.55 -38.09
C LEU A 274 -33.45 -13.09 -39.36
N GLU A 275 -33.34 -11.78 -39.60
CA GLU A 275 -32.62 -11.23 -40.75
C GLU A 275 -31.11 -11.50 -40.64
N PHE A 276 -30.59 -11.51 -39.40
CA PHE A 276 -29.19 -11.84 -39.14
C PHE A 276 -28.84 -13.25 -39.59
N ARG A 277 -29.71 -14.23 -39.31
CA ARG A 277 -29.49 -15.64 -39.71
C ARG A 277 -29.37 -15.73 -41.22
N GLU A 278 -30.30 -15.09 -41.95
CA GLU A 278 -30.29 -15.14 -43.41
C GLU A 278 -29.07 -14.44 -44.02
N TRP A 279 -28.67 -13.30 -43.44
CA TRP A 279 -27.43 -12.63 -43.84
C TRP A 279 -26.22 -13.51 -43.59
N TYR A 280 -26.13 -14.15 -42.41
CA TYR A 280 -24.99 -14.97 -42.03
C TYR A 280 -24.84 -16.20 -42.92
N CYS A 281 -25.95 -16.85 -43.27
CA CYS A 281 -25.95 -17.95 -44.23
C CYS A 281 -25.45 -17.49 -45.61
N ARG A 282 -25.94 -16.35 -46.11
CA ARG A 282 -25.49 -15.77 -47.40
C ARG A 282 -24.00 -15.38 -47.39
N ALA A 283 -23.51 -14.84 -46.28
CA ALA A 283 -22.11 -14.48 -46.13
C ALA A 283 -21.21 -15.73 -46.14
N LEU A 284 -21.64 -16.83 -45.50
CA LEU A 284 -20.93 -18.09 -45.54
C LEU A 284 -20.90 -18.69 -46.95
N ASP A 285 -22.01 -18.66 -47.69
CA ASP A 285 -22.07 -19.13 -49.07
C ASP A 285 -21.10 -18.36 -49.98
N ASP A 286 -21.03 -17.04 -49.83
CA ASP A 286 -20.10 -16.19 -50.60
C ASP A 286 -18.64 -16.47 -50.23
N ILE A 287 -18.35 -16.78 -48.97
CA ILE A 287 -17.00 -17.15 -48.52
C ILE A 287 -16.59 -18.54 -49.07
N ILE A 288 -17.52 -19.50 -49.07
CA ILE A 288 -17.25 -20.85 -49.59
C ILE A 288 -17.09 -20.83 -51.11
N ALA A 289 -17.90 -20.05 -51.83
CA ALA A 289 -17.84 -19.92 -53.29
C ALA A 289 -16.54 -19.27 -53.81
N ARG A 290 -15.82 -18.52 -52.96
CA ARG A 290 -14.57 -17.80 -53.32
C ARG A 290 -13.30 -18.63 -53.18
N ARG A 291 -13.37 -19.92 -52.79
CA ARG A 291 -12.19 -20.79 -52.67
C ARG A 291 -12.00 -21.70 -53.90
N PRO A 292 -10.78 -21.81 -54.48
CA PRO A 292 -10.50 -22.74 -55.57
C PRO A 292 -10.49 -24.19 -55.08
N HIS A 293 -11.07 -25.09 -55.87
CA HIS A 293 -11.14 -26.53 -55.62
C HIS A 293 -9.77 -27.13 -55.25
N ALA A 294 -9.61 -27.52 -53.98
CA ALA A 294 -8.58 -28.44 -53.53
C ALA A 294 -9.24 -29.80 -53.31
N GLU A 295 -9.37 -30.57 -54.40
CA GLU A 295 -9.58 -32.01 -54.29
C GLU A 295 -8.36 -32.60 -53.53
N ASN A 296 -8.61 -33.39 -52.49
CA ASN A 296 -7.64 -34.15 -51.65
C ASN A 296 -7.03 -33.55 -50.36
N THR A 297 -7.62 -32.53 -49.73
CA THR A 297 -7.31 -32.25 -48.30
C THR A 297 -8.52 -32.48 -47.42
N LYS A 298 -8.41 -33.37 -46.42
CA LYS A 298 -9.37 -33.52 -45.31
C LYS A 298 -9.51 -32.17 -44.61
N ALA A 299 -10.47 -31.36 -45.04
CA ALA A 299 -10.72 -30.05 -44.48
C ALA A 299 -11.52 -30.17 -43.16
N PRO A 300 -11.41 -29.19 -42.25
CA PRO A 300 -12.16 -29.15 -40.98
C PRO A 300 -13.67 -29.32 -41.22
N CYS A 301 -14.30 -30.24 -40.50
CA CYS A 301 -15.76 -30.35 -40.51
C CYS A 301 -16.32 -29.27 -39.55
N ILE A 302 -17.04 -28.28 -40.09
CA ILE A 302 -17.60 -27.17 -39.31
C ILE A 302 -19.11 -27.39 -39.14
N SER A 303 -19.56 -27.53 -37.90
CA SER A 303 -20.98 -27.64 -37.57
C SER A 303 -21.49 -26.32 -36.99
N ILE A 304 -22.62 -25.81 -37.48
CA ILE A 304 -23.20 -24.55 -37.03
C ILE A 304 -24.66 -24.77 -36.58
N SER A 305 -25.00 -24.34 -35.36
CA SER A 305 -26.36 -24.41 -34.82
C SER A 305 -26.89 -23.02 -34.45
N PHE A 306 -28.02 -22.63 -35.05
CA PHE A 306 -28.73 -21.39 -34.75
C PHE A 306 -29.85 -21.62 -33.73
N HIS A 307 -29.95 -20.75 -32.73
CA HIS A 307 -30.97 -20.78 -31.68
C HIS A 307 -31.75 -19.47 -31.62
N GLU A 308 -33.04 -19.51 -31.97
CA GLU A 308 -33.89 -18.33 -32.10
C GLU A 308 -34.65 -18.04 -30.81
N THR A 309 -34.45 -16.84 -30.23
CA THR A 309 -34.85 -16.51 -28.85
C THR A 309 -35.85 -15.36 -28.71
N GLY A 310 -36.45 -14.89 -29.81
CA GLY A 310 -37.40 -13.77 -29.83
C GLY A 310 -38.86 -14.23 -29.96
N THR A 311 -39.79 -13.58 -29.22
CA THR A 311 -41.24 -13.76 -29.38
C THR A 311 -41.74 -13.05 -30.65
N SER A 312 -42.54 -13.74 -31.45
CA SER A 312 -43.17 -13.18 -32.65
C SER A 312 -44.01 -11.94 -32.34
N VAL A 313 -43.70 -10.85 -33.03
CA VAL A 313 -44.36 -9.53 -33.02
C VAL A 313 -45.88 -9.64 -33.20
N GLN A 314 -46.67 -9.02 -32.31
CA GLN A 314 -47.96 -8.43 -32.67
C GLN A 314 -47.98 -6.93 -32.39
N ASN A 315 -48.51 -6.19 -33.37
CA ASN A 315 -48.34 -4.77 -33.63
C ASN A 315 -48.93 -3.82 -32.57
N LYS A 316 -48.24 -2.70 -32.32
CA LYS A 316 -48.75 -1.52 -31.59
C LYS A 316 -49.56 -0.60 -32.52
N SER A 317 -50.71 -0.11 -32.05
CA SER A 317 -51.32 1.16 -32.50
C SER A 317 -51.84 1.97 -31.31
N THR A 318 -51.20 3.14 -31.09
CA THR A 318 -51.72 4.45 -30.64
C THR A 318 -52.73 4.61 -29.47
N SER A 319 -52.31 5.47 -28.52
CA SER A 319 -53.03 6.59 -27.86
C SER A 319 -53.41 6.52 -26.36
N SER A 320 -52.96 7.59 -25.67
CA SER A 320 -53.51 8.33 -24.51
C SER A 320 -53.63 7.75 -23.09
N ASN A 321 -53.08 8.57 -22.16
CA ASN A 321 -53.42 8.84 -20.75
C ASN A 321 -52.83 8.00 -19.59
N PRO A 322 -52.61 8.67 -18.43
CA PRO A 322 -51.72 8.23 -17.36
C PRO A 322 -52.47 7.55 -16.21
N GLU A 323 -51.92 6.47 -15.66
CA GLU A 323 -52.23 6.00 -14.31
C GLU A 323 -51.17 4.97 -13.88
N SER A 324 -50.57 5.18 -12.71
CA SER A 324 -49.95 4.11 -11.90
C SER A 324 -51.05 3.19 -11.34
N PRO A 325 -50.81 1.96 -10.82
CA PRO A 325 -49.54 1.43 -10.30
C PRO A 325 -49.33 -0.10 -10.51
N ALA A 326 -48.26 -0.60 -9.86
CA ALA A 326 -47.99 -2.00 -9.47
C ALA A 326 -47.41 -2.94 -10.54
N TYR A 327 -46.19 -3.44 -10.28
CA TYR A 327 -45.75 -4.73 -10.79
C TYR A 327 -45.20 -5.58 -9.65
N ASP A 328 -45.81 -6.75 -9.59
CA ASP A 328 -45.67 -7.86 -8.68
C ASP A 328 -44.34 -8.60 -8.91
N ALA A 329 -43.85 -9.24 -7.86
CA ALA A 329 -42.67 -10.09 -7.90
C ALA A 329 -42.99 -11.48 -8.50
N ASP A 330 -41.96 -12.06 -9.11
CA ASP A 330 -41.75 -13.50 -9.36
C ASP A 330 -42.67 -14.24 -10.34
N LYS A 331 -42.09 -14.53 -11.52
CA LYS A 331 -42.05 -15.87 -12.16
C LYS A 331 -41.27 -15.80 -13.48
N GLU A 332 -40.04 -16.33 -13.50
CA GLU A 332 -39.49 -16.88 -14.75
C GLU A 332 -39.54 -18.41 -14.69
N VAL A 333 -40.21 -18.95 -15.71
CA VAL A 333 -40.52 -20.36 -15.93
C VAL A 333 -39.30 -21.04 -16.55
N ILE A 334 -38.92 -22.22 -16.03
CA ILE A 334 -37.93 -23.11 -16.65
C ILE A 334 -38.59 -23.75 -17.88
N GLU A 335 -38.28 -23.28 -19.09
CA GLU A 335 -38.65 -23.97 -20.32
C GLU A 335 -37.62 -25.06 -20.68
N THR A 336 -38.11 -26.26 -20.98
CA THR A 336 -37.31 -27.40 -21.46
C THR A 336 -36.93 -27.22 -22.94
N PRO A 337 -35.77 -27.73 -23.40
CA PRO A 337 -35.27 -27.47 -24.75
C PRO A 337 -36.20 -28.08 -25.83
N GLY A 338 -36.68 -27.23 -26.75
CA GLY A 338 -37.60 -27.62 -27.83
C GLY A 338 -36.94 -28.52 -28.88
N LYS A 339 -37.75 -29.40 -29.49
CA LYS A 339 -37.35 -30.23 -30.65
C LYS A 339 -36.92 -29.33 -31.84
N PRO A 340 -35.92 -29.76 -32.64
CA PRO A 340 -35.47 -29.00 -33.82
C PRO A 340 -36.61 -28.75 -34.81
N SER A 341 -36.59 -27.58 -35.46
CA SER A 341 -37.46 -27.28 -36.60
C SER A 341 -36.86 -27.85 -37.89
N ASP A 342 -37.70 -28.36 -38.81
CA ASP A 342 -37.37 -29.20 -39.97
C ASP A 342 -36.58 -28.52 -41.12
N THR A 343 -35.57 -27.70 -40.83
CA THR A 343 -34.70 -27.07 -41.85
C THR A 343 -33.24 -27.32 -41.56
N GLU A 344 -32.72 -28.44 -42.05
CA GLU A 344 -31.28 -28.75 -42.11
C GLU A 344 -30.75 -28.37 -43.50
N TRP A 345 -29.72 -27.53 -43.53
CA TRP A 345 -29.05 -27.13 -44.77
C TRP A 345 -27.61 -27.63 -44.74
N GLN A 346 -27.19 -28.32 -45.81
CA GLN A 346 -25.81 -28.77 -46.00
C GLN A 346 -25.23 -28.05 -47.21
N SER A 347 -23.98 -27.57 -47.06
CA SER A 347 -23.25 -27.00 -48.19
C SER A 347 -23.09 -28.04 -49.32
N PRO A 348 -23.04 -27.63 -50.60
CA PRO A 348 -22.95 -28.56 -51.75
C PRO A 348 -21.75 -29.53 -51.71
N TYR A 349 -20.72 -29.22 -50.91
CA TYR A 349 -19.49 -30.01 -50.77
C TYR A 349 -19.33 -30.63 -49.37
N GLY A 350 -20.36 -30.58 -48.52
CA GLY A 350 -20.38 -31.25 -47.21
C GLY A 350 -19.42 -30.70 -46.14
N LEU A 351 -18.83 -29.52 -46.35
CA LEU A 351 -17.84 -28.90 -45.45
C LEU A 351 -18.45 -28.21 -44.23
N VAL A 352 -19.68 -27.69 -44.40
CA VAL A 352 -20.43 -27.00 -43.36
C VAL A 352 -21.83 -27.59 -43.28
N SER A 353 -22.26 -27.95 -42.06
CA SER A 353 -23.63 -28.37 -41.74
C SER A 353 -24.30 -27.33 -40.86
N LEU A 354 -25.51 -26.89 -41.23
CA LEU A 354 -26.26 -25.86 -40.50
C LEU A 354 -27.60 -26.39 -40.00
N ARG A 355 -27.86 -26.20 -38.70
CA ARG A 355 -29.10 -26.59 -38.02
C ARG A 355 -29.73 -25.42 -37.29
N THR A 356 -31.06 -25.43 -37.17
CA THR A 356 -31.80 -24.35 -36.48
C THR A 356 -32.72 -24.91 -35.41
N PHE A 357 -32.76 -24.24 -34.27
CA PHE A 357 -33.50 -24.60 -33.06
C PHE A 357 -34.27 -23.38 -32.54
N ASN A 358 -35.45 -23.60 -31.96
CA ASN A 358 -36.21 -22.55 -31.28
C ASN A 358 -35.94 -22.60 -29.77
N GLY A 359 -35.76 -21.43 -29.14
CA GLY A 359 -35.45 -21.29 -27.73
C GLY A 359 -33.95 -21.16 -27.43
N ARG A 360 -33.62 -20.81 -26.18
CA ARG A 360 -32.24 -20.52 -25.76
C ARG A 360 -31.41 -21.81 -25.66
N PRO A 361 -30.14 -21.84 -26.14
CA PRO A 361 -29.30 -23.02 -26.02
C PRO A 361 -28.83 -23.23 -24.57
N ASP A 362 -28.84 -24.48 -24.10
CA ASP A 362 -28.16 -24.88 -22.86
C ASP A 362 -26.67 -25.09 -23.14
N VAL A 363 -25.94 -23.98 -23.16
CA VAL A 363 -24.52 -23.96 -23.52
C VAL A 363 -23.63 -24.71 -22.52
N SER A 364 -24.08 -24.85 -21.27
CA SER A 364 -23.36 -25.58 -20.22
C SER A 364 -23.41 -27.08 -20.48
N ALA A 365 -24.59 -27.61 -20.82
CA ALA A 365 -24.73 -29.02 -21.18
C ALA A 365 -24.02 -29.38 -22.50
N ILE A 366 -24.01 -28.48 -23.49
CA ILE A 366 -23.33 -28.71 -24.76
C ILE A 366 -21.81 -28.72 -24.56
N SER A 367 -21.26 -27.75 -23.82
CA SER A 367 -19.81 -27.64 -23.61
C SER A 367 -19.25 -28.76 -22.72
N ARG A 368 -20.01 -29.24 -21.73
CA ARG A 368 -19.60 -30.41 -20.93
C ARG A 368 -19.47 -31.67 -21.78
N ARG A 369 -20.35 -31.89 -22.76
CA ARG A 369 -20.25 -33.03 -23.68
C ARG A 369 -19.00 -32.98 -24.56
N ALA A 370 -18.58 -31.78 -24.99
CA ALA A 370 -17.34 -31.61 -25.74
C ALA A 370 -16.10 -31.93 -24.88
N ILE A 371 -16.11 -31.52 -23.61
CA ILE A 371 -15.03 -31.76 -22.64
C ILE A 371 -14.94 -33.23 -22.22
N GLU A 372 -16.02 -34.00 -22.30
CA GLU A 372 -16.01 -35.43 -21.99
C GLU A 372 -15.31 -36.28 -23.07
N GLN A 373 -14.96 -35.70 -24.22
CA GLN A 373 -14.20 -36.35 -25.29
C GLN A 373 -12.70 -36.26 -25.07
N SER A 374 -11.94 -37.23 -25.57
CA SER A 374 -10.48 -37.32 -25.39
C SER A 374 -9.75 -36.36 -26.35
N GLY A 375 -8.91 -35.47 -25.81
CA GLY A 375 -8.07 -34.56 -26.60
C GLY A 375 -8.02 -33.12 -26.05
N SER A 376 -7.47 -32.20 -26.85
CA SER A 376 -7.39 -30.78 -26.54
C SER A 376 -8.66 -30.05 -26.95
N VAL A 377 -9.31 -29.35 -26.02
CA VAL A 377 -10.57 -28.66 -26.28
C VAL A 377 -10.43 -27.16 -26.11
N GLY A 378 -10.85 -26.41 -27.12
CA GLY A 378 -10.92 -24.94 -27.08
C GLY A 378 -12.37 -24.47 -26.96
N LEU A 379 -12.68 -23.72 -25.91
CA LEU A 379 -13.97 -23.05 -25.72
C LEU A 379 -13.82 -21.55 -26.03
N ILE A 380 -14.65 -21.04 -26.94
CA ILE A 380 -14.67 -19.64 -27.34
C ILE A 380 -16.04 -19.05 -27.05
N ALA A 381 -16.09 -17.97 -26.26
CA ALA A 381 -17.32 -17.30 -25.88
C ALA A 381 -17.33 -15.83 -26.31
N CYS A 382 -18.34 -15.42 -27.07
CA CYS A 382 -18.65 -14.02 -27.37
C CYS A 382 -20.13 -13.77 -27.10
N GLY A 383 -20.46 -13.03 -26.04
CA GLY A 383 -21.85 -12.78 -25.64
C GLY A 383 -22.00 -12.10 -24.28
N PRO A 384 -23.23 -11.98 -23.75
CA PRO A 384 -23.50 -11.32 -22.48
C PRO A 384 -22.78 -12.01 -21.31
N ALA A 385 -22.57 -11.26 -20.23
CA ALA A 385 -21.78 -11.70 -19.09
C ALA A 385 -22.25 -13.03 -18.48
N SER A 386 -23.56 -13.33 -18.52
CA SER A 386 -24.11 -14.61 -18.06
C SER A 386 -23.63 -15.80 -18.89
N LEU A 387 -23.63 -15.69 -20.23
CA LEU A 387 -23.12 -16.74 -21.13
C LEU A 387 -21.64 -17.02 -20.90
N VAL A 388 -20.85 -15.94 -20.77
CA VAL A 388 -19.41 -16.03 -20.52
C VAL A 388 -19.13 -16.64 -19.13
N PHE A 389 -19.95 -16.29 -18.13
CA PHE A 389 -19.85 -16.85 -16.79
C PHE A 389 -20.14 -18.36 -16.79
N ASP A 390 -21.22 -18.80 -17.42
CA ASP A 390 -21.61 -20.21 -17.50
C ASP A 390 -20.51 -21.06 -18.15
N LEU A 391 -19.96 -20.61 -19.29
CA LEU A 391 -18.85 -21.30 -19.96
C LEU A 391 -17.54 -21.27 -19.17
N SER A 392 -17.29 -20.21 -18.40
CA SER A 392 -16.12 -20.12 -17.52
C SER A 392 -16.19 -21.13 -16.36
N GLN A 393 -17.38 -21.37 -15.81
CA GLN A 393 -17.56 -22.41 -14.80
C GLN A 393 -17.32 -23.80 -15.38
N VAL A 394 -17.84 -24.08 -16.58
CA VAL A 394 -17.62 -25.36 -17.25
C VAL A 394 -16.13 -25.60 -17.55
N ALA A 395 -15.40 -24.58 -18.01
CA ALA A 395 -13.95 -24.68 -18.23
C ALA A 395 -13.18 -24.93 -16.91
N ALA A 396 -13.56 -24.25 -15.82
CA ALA A 396 -12.93 -24.45 -14.51
C ALA A 396 -13.22 -25.84 -13.92
N GLU A 397 -14.45 -26.35 -14.07
CA GLU A 397 -14.82 -27.72 -13.69
C GLU A 397 -13.98 -28.75 -14.45
N ALA A 398 -13.78 -28.53 -15.75
CA ALA A 398 -12.97 -29.40 -16.61
C ALA A 398 -11.51 -29.44 -16.18
N GLN A 399 -10.90 -28.27 -15.97
CA GLN A 399 -9.50 -28.15 -15.53
C GLN A 399 -9.30 -28.81 -14.16
N LYS A 400 -10.25 -28.63 -13.23
CA LYS A 400 -10.23 -29.31 -11.94
C LYS A 400 -10.30 -30.83 -12.09
N ARG A 401 -11.16 -31.34 -12.97
CA ARG A 401 -11.28 -32.79 -13.23
C ARG A 401 -10.00 -33.37 -13.82
N ILE A 402 -9.33 -32.65 -14.73
CA ILE A 402 -8.03 -33.02 -15.30
C ILE A 402 -6.96 -33.12 -14.22
N LEU A 403 -6.87 -32.13 -13.33
CA LEU A 403 -5.92 -32.13 -12.21
C LEU A 403 -6.15 -33.29 -11.22
N GLN A 404 -7.37 -33.81 -11.16
CA GLN A 404 -7.74 -34.96 -10.33
C GLN A 404 -7.56 -36.30 -11.05
N GLY A 405 -7.04 -36.31 -12.29
CA GLY A 405 -6.82 -37.52 -13.08
C GLY A 405 -8.11 -38.16 -13.62
N GLY A 406 -9.21 -37.40 -13.70
CA GLY A 406 -10.46 -37.88 -14.29
C GLY A 406 -10.36 -38.04 -15.81
N GLY A 407 -11.13 -38.99 -16.38
CA GLY A 407 -11.19 -39.20 -17.84
C GLY A 407 -11.94 -38.08 -18.58
N GLY A 408 -11.56 -37.82 -19.84
CA GLY A 408 -12.12 -36.77 -20.70
C GLY A 408 -11.03 -36.02 -21.48
N ALA A 409 -11.24 -34.72 -21.72
CA ALA A 409 -10.27 -33.84 -22.36
C ALA A 409 -8.94 -33.84 -21.58
N SER A 410 -7.81 -33.87 -22.30
CA SER A 410 -6.48 -33.84 -21.69
C SER A 410 -6.05 -32.41 -21.34
N GLU A 411 -6.58 -31.43 -22.06
CA GLU A 411 -6.36 -30.00 -21.83
C GLU A 411 -7.56 -29.18 -22.31
N VAL A 412 -7.85 -28.09 -21.61
CA VAL A 412 -8.98 -27.19 -21.93
C VAL A 412 -8.53 -25.75 -21.92
N TRP A 413 -8.76 -25.08 -23.04
CA TRP A 413 -8.46 -23.67 -23.29
C TRP A 413 -9.76 -22.88 -23.33
N PHE A 414 -9.82 -21.73 -22.65
CA PHE A 414 -11.00 -20.87 -22.65
C PHE A 414 -10.64 -19.44 -23.07
N TYR A 415 -11.24 -18.99 -24.17
CA TYR A 415 -11.08 -17.65 -24.71
C TYR A 415 -12.42 -16.90 -24.68
N LYS A 416 -12.40 -15.66 -24.20
CA LYS A 416 -13.60 -14.81 -24.07
C LYS A 416 -13.41 -13.49 -24.82
N GLU A 417 -14.43 -13.08 -25.55
CA GLU A 417 -14.51 -11.75 -26.15
C GLU A 417 -15.57 -10.90 -25.43
N ASN A 418 -15.22 -9.64 -25.13
CA ASN A 418 -16.12 -8.71 -24.47
C ASN A 418 -17.21 -8.23 -25.45
N PHE A 419 -18.45 -8.57 -25.16
CA PHE A 419 -19.61 -8.04 -25.90
C PHE A 419 -19.92 -6.60 -25.43
N SER A 420 -19.56 -5.58 -26.21
CA SER A 420 -19.91 -4.18 -25.93
C SER A 420 -21.04 -3.71 -26.84
N LEU A 421 -22.21 -3.45 -26.25
CA LEU A 421 -23.37 -2.84 -26.90
C LEU A 421 -23.29 -1.30 -26.80
N ASP A 422 -22.19 -0.72 -27.27
CA ASP A 422 -21.99 0.74 -27.30
C ASP A 422 -21.61 1.19 -28.72
N LEU A 423 -22.64 1.35 -29.57
CA LEU A 423 -22.60 2.23 -30.74
C LEU A 423 -23.71 3.27 -30.55
N ILE A 424 -23.31 4.54 -30.41
CA ILE A 424 -24.18 5.70 -30.28
C ILE A 424 -25.10 5.82 -31.53
N PRO A 425 -26.40 6.08 -31.39
CA PRO A 425 -27.24 6.46 -32.52
C PRO A 425 -27.01 7.95 -32.85
N THR A 426 -26.41 8.24 -34.01
CA THR A 426 -26.48 9.58 -34.61
C THR A 426 -27.78 9.69 -35.42
N THR A 427 -28.60 10.68 -35.08
CA THR A 427 -29.80 11.06 -35.83
C THR A 427 -29.44 11.79 -37.13
N SER A 428 -29.72 11.18 -38.29
CA SER A 428 -30.49 11.80 -39.39
C SER A 428 -30.74 10.78 -40.50
N SER A 429 -32.01 10.68 -40.87
CA SER A 429 -32.61 10.04 -42.06
C SER A 429 -31.74 10.03 -43.32
N ASP A 430 -31.39 8.85 -43.83
CA ASP A 430 -32.11 8.20 -44.93
C ASP A 430 -31.32 6.99 -45.47
N LEU A 431 -32.06 5.89 -45.62
CA LEU A 431 -31.77 4.71 -46.46
C LEU A 431 -30.59 3.80 -46.09
N GLY A 432 -30.94 2.66 -45.48
CA GLY A 432 -30.49 1.36 -45.99
C GLY A 432 -29.50 0.55 -45.14
N GLY A 433 -29.99 -0.04 -44.03
CA GLY A 433 -29.68 -1.40 -43.57
C GLY A 433 -28.24 -1.93 -43.66
N THR A 434 -27.63 -2.25 -42.50
CA THR A 434 -27.24 -3.63 -42.08
C THR A 434 -26.17 -3.62 -40.98
N ARG A 435 -26.46 -4.48 -39.99
CA ARG A 435 -25.81 -4.85 -38.73
C ARG A 435 -24.39 -5.40 -38.88
N ALA A 436 -23.60 -5.27 -37.81
CA ALA A 436 -22.24 -5.81 -37.67
C ALA A 436 -22.19 -7.34 -37.55
N VAL A 437 -21.17 -7.97 -38.17
CA VAL A 437 -20.65 -9.32 -37.84
C VAL A 437 -19.16 -9.42 -38.15
N ILE A 438 -18.39 -9.98 -37.20
CA ILE A 438 -17.05 -10.55 -37.36
C ILE A 438 -17.15 -12.02 -36.90
N ILE A 439 -16.64 -13.00 -37.67
CA ILE A 439 -15.79 -14.15 -37.24
C ILE A 439 -15.19 -14.82 -38.52
N PRO A 440 -14.14 -15.71 -38.53
CA PRO A 440 -12.89 -15.87 -37.77
C PRO A 440 -11.61 -16.00 -38.65
N GLY A 441 -10.42 -15.96 -38.01
CA GLY A 441 -9.15 -16.42 -38.61
C GLY A 441 -8.07 -16.78 -37.57
N VAL A 442 -8.26 -17.95 -36.93
CA VAL A 442 -7.30 -18.95 -36.36
C VAL A 442 -6.03 -18.50 -35.62
N LEU A 443 -5.97 -18.92 -34.35
CA LEU A 443 -4.85 -18.95 -33.39
C LEU A 443 -4.33 -20.40 -33.24
N GLU A 444 -3.02 -20.60 -33.01
CA GLU A 444 -2.41 -21.66 -32.18
C GLU A 444 -0.94 -21.27 -31.86
N VAL A 445 -0.23 -21.60 -30.76
CA VAL A 445 -0.44 -22.19 -29.42
C VAL A 445 0.84 -21.86 -28.61
N PHE A 446 0.73 -21.76 -27.27
CA PHE A 446 1.79 -21.51 -26.27
C PHE A 446 2.38 -22.82 -25.69
N GLU A 447 3.63 -22.78 -25.19
CA GLU A 447 4.11 -23.37 -23.91
C GLU A 447 5.60 -22.98 -23.68
N GLU A 448 6.19 -22.83 -22.49
CA GLU A 448 6.06 -23.53 -21.19
C GLU A 448 6.33 -22.56 -20.01
N GLY A 449 5.74 -22.85 -18.83
CA GLY A 449 5.84 -22.02 -17.62
C GLY A 449 6.64 -22.62 -16.46
N ARG A 450 6.75 -21.84 -15.37
CA ARG A 450 6.71 -22.36 -13.99
C ARG A 450 5.72 -21.53 -13.18
N LEU A 451 4.72 -22.22 -12.63
CA LEU A 451 3.69 -21.68 -11.75
C LEU A 451 4.24 -21.31 -10.37
N TYR A 452 3.90 -20.11 -9.91
CA TYR A 452 3.59 -19.82 -8.51
C TYR A 452 2.18 -19.24 -8.48
N HIS A 453 1.21 -19.95 -7.89
CA HIS A 453 -0.14 -19.43 -7.70
C HIS A 453 -0.32 -19.01 -6.24
N GLN A 454 -0.51 -17.70 -6.05
CA GLN A 454 -1.19 -17.11 -4.91
C GLN A 454 -2.68 -17.53 -4.97
N LEU A 455 -3.17 -18.11 -3.88
CA LEU A 455 -4.60 -18.23 -3.60
C LEU A 455 -4.93 -17.27 -2.47
N ALA A 456 -5.88 -16.35 -2.72
CA ALA A 456 -6.51 -15.55 -1.68
C ALA A 456 -7.40 -16.45 -0.80
N PRO A 457 -7.47 -16.23 0.53
CA PRO A 457 -8.37 -17.01 1.36
C PRO A 457 -9.79 -16.42 1.30
N LYS A 458 -10.72 -17.20 0.75
CA LYS A 458 -12.14 -17.17 1.13
C LYS A 458 -12.55 -18.55 1.62
N GLN A 459 -13.40 -18.56 2.65
CA GLN A 459 -14.09 -19.68 3.29
C GLN A 459 -13.39 -20.37 4.48
N VAL A 460 -13.73 -19.86 5.67
CA VAL A 460 -14.07 -20.72 6.81
C VAL A 460 -15.49 -21.21 6.59
N GLN A 461 -15.65 -22.49 6.26
CA GLN A 461 -16.69 -23.40 6.75
C GLN A 461 -16.47 -24.76 6.07
N VAL A 462 -16.79 -25.85 6.79
CA VAL A 462 -16.55 -27.26 6.44
C VAL A 462 -15.14 -27.79 6.79
N MET A 463 -14.79 -27.80 8.08
CA MET A 463 -13.99 -28.90 8.64
C MET A 463 -14.73 -29.54 9.83
N ALA A 464 -15.74 -30.34 9.49
CA ALA A 464 -16.36 -31.29 10.40
C ALA A 464 -16.55 -32.60 9.64
N LEU A 465 -15.48 -33.36 9.45
CA LEU A 465 -15.43 -34.84 9.37
C LEU A 465 -14.01 -35.23 8.95
N LEU A 466 -13.18 -35.65 9.91
CA LEU A 466 -12.06 -36.60 9.78
C LEU A 466 -11.24 -36.55 11.08
N GLN A 467 -11.88 -37.00 12.17
CA GLN A 467 -11.14 -37.62 13.26
C GLN A 467 -10.99 -39.10 12.89
N LEU A 468 -9.75 -39.58 12.78
CA LEU A 468 -9.28 -40.91 13.25
C LEU A 468 -7.85 -41.20 12.71
N ILE A 469 -6.84 -40.89 13.55
CA ILE A 469 -5.57 -41.65 13.79
C ILE A 469 -4.49 -41.64 12.68
N PRO A 470 -3.16 -41.47 12.97
CA PRO A 470 -2.45 -41.02 14.20
C PRO A 470 -1.58 -39.76 13.95
N ALA A 471 -1.63 -38.69 14.74
CA ALA A 471 -1.02 -38.59 16.07
C ALA A 471 0.44 -39.14 16.15
N PHE A 472 1.41 -38.57 15.42
CA PHE A 472 2.83 -38.52 15.85
C PHE A 472 3.75 -37.56 15.05
N PHE A 473 3.29 -36.86 14.00
CA PHE A 473 4.16 -36.01 13.15
C PHE A 473 3.77 -34.52 12.98
N CYS A 474 2.78 -34.00 13.71
CA CYS A 474 2.30 -32.62 13.51
C CYS A 474 2.91 -31.54 14.44
N THR A 475 4.12 -31.71 14.98
CA THR A 475 4.77 -30.65 15.78
C THR A 475 5.83 -29.85 15.02
N SER A 476 6.12 -30.15 13.75
CA SER A 476 7.20 -29.50 12.99
C SER A 476 6.75 -28.62 11.81
N VAL A 477 5.45 -28.53 11.48
CA VAL A 477 5.00 -27.82 10.27
C VAL A 477 4.60 -26.36 10.50
N LEU A 478 4.30 -25.93 11.73
CA LEU A 478 4.08 -24.50 12.03
C LEU A 478 5.37 -23.69 12.21
N ALA A 479 6.50 -24.34 12.51
CA ALA A 479 7.77 -23.68 12.79
C ALA A 479 8.51 -23.20 11.52
N GLY A 480 8.11 -23.63 10.32
CA GLY A 480 8.83 -23.33 9.07
C GLY A 480 8.63 -21.93 8.50
N GLY A 481 7.72 -21.11 9.06
CA GLY A 481 7.37 -19.78 8.53
C GLY A 481 7.48 -18.62 9.52
N LEU A 482 7.76 -18.87 10.80
CA LEU A 482 7.91 -17.83 11.83
C LEU A 482 9.39 -17.49 12.03
N GLN A 483 9.72 -16.21 12.08
CA GLN A 483 11.08 -15.69 12.32
C GLN A 483 11.08 -14.78 13.56
N LEU A 484 12.23 -14.69 14.23
CA LEU A 484 12.40 -13.75 15.34
C LEU A 484 12.34 -12.30 14.85
N LEU A 485 11.80 -11.41 15.69
CA LEU A 485 11.74 -9.97 15.41
C LEU A 485 12.24 -9.22 16.65
N PRO A 486 13.47 -8.66 16.64
CA PRO A 486 14.51 -8.76 15.60
C PRO A 486 15.15 -10.15 15.46
N PRO A 487 15.70 -10.48 14.27
CA PRO A 487 16.62 -11.60 14.11
C PRO A 487 17.93 -11.34 14.86
N THR A 488 18.57 -12.41 15.34
CA THR A 488 19.86 -12.32 16.04
C THR A 488 21.03 -12.14 15.06
N LEU A 489 22.02 -11.32 15.42
CA LEU A 489 23.20 -11.03 14.59
C LEU A 489 24.02 -12.26 14.19
N ARG A 490 24.27 -13.19 15.13
CA ARG A 490 25.03 -14.42 14.86
C ARG A 490 24.36 -15.60 15.55
N THR A 491 24.26 -16.72 14.85
CA THR A 491 23.81 -18.00 15.39
C THR A 491 24.82 -19.09 15.06
N SER A 492 25.01 -20.02 15.99
CA SER A 492 25.82 -21.20 15.81
C SER A 492 25.08 -22.38 16.44
N GLU A 493 24.74 -23.38 15.62
CA GLU A 493 24.13 -24.61 16.11
C GLU A 493 25.24 -25.59 16.52
N SER A 494 25.05 -26.24 17.67
CA SER A 494 25.91 -27.34 18.10
C SER A 494 25.13 -28.64 18.06
N SER A 495 25.71 -29.66 17.42
CA SER A 495 25.29 -31.09 17.38
C SER A 495 23.82 -31.35 17.00
N PRO A 496 23.56 -31.90 15.79
CA PRO A 496 22.21 -32.26 15.36
C PRO A 496 21.51 -33.17 16.38
N GLY A 497 20.31 -32.77 16.83
CA GLY A 497 19.41 -33.61 17.62
C GLY A 497 19.39 -33.40 19.13
N THR A 498 20.14 -32.44 19.68
CA THR A 498 20.06 -32.12 21.12
C THR A 498 19.16 -30.90 21.34
N VAL A 499 18.17 -31.02 22.23
CA VAL A 499 17.18 -29.98 22.52
C VAL A 499 17.03 -29.76 24.03
N TRP A 500 16.69 -28.54 24.42
CA TRP A 500 16.26 -28.17 25.75
C TRP A 500 14.72 -28.14 25.81
N HIS A 501 14.16 -28.78 26.84
CA HIS A 501 12.73 -28.70 27.14
C HIS A 501 12.51 -27.89 28.40
N VAL A 502 11.98 -26.66 28.26
CA VAL A 502 11.79 -25.72 29.37
C VAL A 502 10.94 -26.31 30.50
N ASN A 503 9.95 -27.13 30.14
CA ASN A 503 9.03 -27.83 31.03
C ASN A 503 9.73 -28.91 31.87
N LYS A 504 10.78 -29.57 31.36
CA LYS A 504 11.58 -30.54 32.13
C LYS A 504 12.72 -29.89 32.94
N SER A 505 13.07 -28.64 32.64
CA SER A 505 14.09 -27.87 33.35
C SER A 505 13.66 -27.51 34.77
N PRO A 506 14.59 -27.39 35.73
CA PRO A 506 14.32 -26.70 37.00
C PRO A 506 13.73 -25.30 36.77
N LYS A 507 12.73 -24.92 37.56
CA LYS A 507 12.03 -23.63 37.48
C LYS A 507 12.72 -22.57 38.35
N THR A 508 14.03 -22.46 38.16
CA THR A 508 14.88 -21.53 38.90
C THR A 508 15.71 -20.72 37.92
N ILE A 509 15.73 -19.41 38.16
CA ILE A 509 16.53 -18.41 37.50
C ILE A 509 17.63 -18.03 38.49
N TYR A 510 18.88 -18.17 38.07
CA TYR A 510 20.04 -17.75 38.84
C TYR A 510 20.61 -16.48 38.23
N ILE A 511 20.83 -15.45 39.02
CA ILE A 511 21.54 -14.24 38.59
C ILE A 511 22.86 -14.11 39.35
N GLU A 512 23.95 -13.88 38.62
CA GLU A 512 25.26 -13.59 39.20
C GLU A 512 25.25 -12.25 39.94
N GLU A 513 25.75 -12.20 41.18
CA GLU A 513 25.67 -11.00 42.04
C GLU A 513 26.30 -9.77 41.37
N SER A 514 27.41 -9.93 40.64
CA SER A 514 28.07 -8.83 39.93
C SER A 514 27.21 -8.21 38.84
N LEU A 515 26.34 -8.98 38.18
CA LEU A 515 25.38 -8.44 37.22
C LEU A 515 24.11 -7.96 37.91
N ALA A 516 23.66 -8.64 38.97
CA ALA A 516 22.49 -8.27 39.75
C ALA A 516 22.59 -6.84 40.29
N SER A 517 23.78 -6.42 40.74
CA SER A 517 24.04 -5.07 41.25
C SER A 517 24.32 -4.02 40.16
N LYS A 518 24.45 -4.42 38.89
CA LYS A 518 24.83 -3.50 37.81
C LYS A 518 23.60 -2.75 37.29
N ALA A 519 23.70 -1.43 37.18
CA ALA A 519 22.75 -0.57 36.47
C ALA A 519 23.50 0.19 35.38
N ASP A 520 23.00 0.16 34.14
CA ASP A 520 23.68 0.75 33.00
C ASP A 520 23.37 2.25 32.89
N THR A 521 24.41 3.09 32.93
CA THR A 521 24.26 4.55 32.92
C THR A 521 24.52 5.18 31.55
N ASP A 522 24.80 4.40 30.52
CA ASP A 522 25.03 4.85 29.14
C ASP A 522 23.75 5.09 28.34
N GLY A 523 22.58 4.65 28.85
CA GLY A 523 21.26 4.93 28.25
C GLY A 523 20.72 6.34 28.54
N LEU A 524 19.51 6.64 28.06
CA LEU A 524 18.88 7.96 28.23
C LEU A 524 18.13 8.13 29.56
N THR A 525 17.63 7.05 30.16
CA THR A 525 16.92 7.11 31.44
C THR A 525 17.83 7.57 32.59
N LEU A 526 17.28 8.35 33.51
CA LEU A 526 17.92 8.74 34.78
C LEU A 526 17.60 7.77 35.93
N ILE A 527 16.68 6.83 35.69
CA ILE A 527 16.27 5.77 36.62
C ILE A 527 16.61 4.38 36.06
N PRO A 528 17.89 4.09 35.71
CA PRO A 528 18.25 2.82 35.10
C PRO A 528 18.00 1.64 36.05
N PRO A 529 17.27 0.59 35.61
CA PRO A 529 17.05 -0.59 36.44
C PRO A 529 18.36 -1.35 36.68
N SER A 530 18.46 -1.99 37.84
CA SER A 530 19.54 -2.94 38.08
C SER A 530 19.30 -4.25 37.31
N GLY A 531 20.35 -5.04 37.11
CA GLY A 531 20.22 -6.40 36.57
C GLY A 531 19.25 -7.26 37.38
N HIS A 532 19.19 -7.07 38.71
CA HIS A 532 18.21 -7.74 39.53
C HIS A 532 16.76 -7.33 39.25
N ASP A 533 16.51 -6.04 39.00
CA ASP A 533 15.16 -5.55 38.69
C ASP A 533 14.67 -6.12 37.36
N PHE A 534 15.52 -6.14 36.33
CA PHE A 534 15.22 -6.82 35.07
C PHE A 534 15.00 -8.32 35.25
N ALA A 535 15.81 -9.00 36.06
CA ALA A 535 15.64 -10.42 36.33
C ALA A 535 14.33 -10.74 37.07
N LYS A 536 13.91 -9.86 37.99
CA LYS A 536 12.63 -9.98 38.70
C LYS A 536 11.44 -9.79 37.75
N LEU A 537 11.54 -8.84 36.82
CA LEU A 537 10.50 -8.67 35.81
C LEU A 537 10.47 -9.87 34.83
N PHE A 538 11.63 -10.33 34.38
CA PHE A 538 11.71 -11.53 33.54
C PHE A 538 11.16 -12.79 34.25
N GLN A 539 11.36 -12.93 35.57
CA GLN A 539 10.75 -14.00 36.36
C GLN A 539 9.21 -13.97 36.24
N GLN A 540 8.60 -12.79 36.26
CA GLN A 540 7.15 -12.63 36.08
C GLN A 540 6.75 -13.04 34.65
N ASP A 541 7.42 -12.49 33.64
CA ASP A 541 7.13 -12.75 32.23
C ASP A 541 7.21 -14.24 31.87
N ILE A 542 8.27 -14.94 32.30
CA ILE A 542 8.40 -16.37 32.00
C ILE A 542 7.44 -17.22 32.81
N SER A 543 7.04 -16.78 34.01
CA SER A 543 6.02 -17.47 34.80
C SER A 543 4.65 -17.37 34.14
N GLU A 544 4.31 -16.19 33.62
CA GLU A 544 3.11 -15.95 32.82
C GLU A 544 3.13 -16.84 31.55
N LEU A 545 4.22 -16.79 30.77
CA LEU A 545 4.36 -17.55 29.53
C LEU A 545 4.25 -19.06 29.75
N THR A 546 4.91 -19.59 30.79
CA THR A 546 4.95 -21.03 31.05
C THR A 546 3.78 -21.55 31.90
N GLY A 547 2.97 -20.65 32.47
CA GLY A 547 1.87 -20.99 33.39
C GLY A 547 2.31 -21.63 34.71
N VAL A 548 3.59 -21.51 35.08
CA VAL A 548 4.16 -22.04 36.33
C VAL A 548 5.07 -21.02 36.99
N ASN A 549 5.09 -21.00 38.32
CA ASN A 549 5.94 -20.06 39.05
C ASN A 549 7.42 -20.42 38.93
N TRP A 550 8.23 -19.46 38.47
CA TRP A 550 9.68 -19.52 38.51
C TRP A 550 10.21 -18.84 39.77
N THR A 551 11.36 -19.30 40.25
CA THR A 551 12.06 -18.74 41.41
C THR A 551 13.30 -17.99 40.95
N LEU A 552 13.57 -16.80 41.51
CA LEU A 552 14.79 -16.05 41.25
C LEU A 552 15.75 -16.18 42.44
N GLN A 553 17.02 -16.51 42.18
CA GLN A 553 18.07 -16.66 43.18
C GLN A 553 19.31 -15.87 42.77
N ARG A 554 19.88 -15.11 43.69
CA ARG A 554 21.20 -14.49 43.51
C ARG A 554 22.29 -15.45 43.93
N VAL A 555 23.38 -15.49 43.17
CA VAL A 555 24.53 -16.35 43.45
C VAL A 555 25.84 -15.61 43.20
N ASP A 556 26.88 -15.93 43.98
CA ASP A 556 28.18 -15.29 43.83
C ASP A 556 28.88 -15.64 42.51
N ARG A 557 28.65 -16.86 42.00
CA ARG A 557 29.22 -17.34 40.73
C ARG A 557 28.26 -18.32 40.05
N LEU A 558 28.18 -18.22 38.73
CA LEU A 558 27.43 -19.17 37.90
C LEU A 558 28.29 -20.37 37.48
N PRO A 559 27.69 -21.54 37.26
CA PRO A 559 28.37 -22.64 36.57
C PRO A 559 28.64 -22.27 35.10
N SER A 560 29.51 -23.04 34.44
CA SER A 560 29.80 -22.84 33.01
C SER A 560 28.50 -22.90 32.17
N PRO A 561 28.33 -22.04 31.13
CA PRO A 561 27.15 -22.04 30.26
C PRO A 561 26.78 -23.41 29.65
N ALA A 562 27.78 -24.26 29.39
CA ALA A 562 27.57 -25.60 28.85
C ALA A 562 26.86 -26.57 29.83
N ASN A 563 26.92 -26.27 31.13
CA ASN A 563 26.35 -27.07 32.22
C ASN A 563 25.14 -26.37 32.86
N ALA A 564 24.47 -25.46 32.13
CA ALA A 564 23.35 -24.71 32.68
C ALA A 564 22.21 -25.64 33.09
N SER A 565 21.67 -25.44 34.30
CA SER A 565 20.53 -26.16 34.84
C SER A 565 19.51 -25.13 35.34
N GLY A 566 18.39 -25.00 34.64
CA GLY A 566 17.51 -23.83 34.80
C GLY A 566 17.88 -22.69 33.84
N ILE A 567 17.66 -21.44 34.26
CA ILE A 567 18.06 -20.26 33.49
C ILE A 567 19.13 -19.51 34.28
N LEU A 568 20.25 -19.19 33.63
CA LEU A 568 21.38 -18.50 34.22
C LEU A 568 21.50 -17.11 33.59
N LEU A 569 21.60 -16.07 34.40
CA LEU A 569 21.71 -14.67 34.01
C LEU A 569 23.04 -14.12 34.51
N GLY A 570 23.98 -13.88 33.61
CA GLY A 570 25.34 -13.50 33.97
C GLY A 570 25.98 -12.51 33.01
N SER A 571 27.24 -12.19 33.26
CA SER A 571 28.02 -11.30 32.39
C SER A 571 28.36 -11.99 31.07
N PHE A 572 28.48 -11.22 29.99
CA PHE A 572 28.94 -11.73 28.69
C PHE A 572 30.31 -12.42 28.80
N THR A 573 30.44 -13.64 28.28
CA THR A 573 31.61 -14.51 28.51
C THR A 573 32.73 -14.37 27.48
N SER A 574 32.41 -13.87 26.29
CA SER A 574 33.37 -13.70 25.19
C SER A 574 33.92 -12.27 25.13
N ASN A 575 34.80 -11.99 24.17
CA ASN A 575 35.26 -10.62 23.95
C ASN A 575 34.11 -9.72 23.47
N THR A 576 33.89 -8.59 24.15
CA THR A 576 32.83 -7.61 23.87
C THR A 576 33.23 -6.56 22.83
N SER A 577 34.50 -6.49 22.40
CA SER A 577 34.99 -5.43 21.49
C SER A 577 34.26 -5.37 20.15
N SER A 578 33.61 -6.45 19.72
CA SER A 578 32.83 -6.50 18.47
C SER A 578 31.35 -6.14 18.63
N LEU A 579 30.87 -5.85 19.85
CA LEU A 579 29.48 -5.50 20.15
C LEU A 579 29.37 -3.99 20.33
N THR A 580 29.29 -3.29 19.21
CA THR A 580 29.11 -1.83 19.12
C THR A 580 27.78 -1.50 18.46
N TYR A 581 27.41 -0.24 18.39
CA TYR A 581 26.47 0.26 17.37
C TYR A 581 27.17 0.31 15.99
N GLU A 582 26.46 0.62 14.91
CA GLU A 582 27.04 0.70 13.56
C GLU A 582 28.02 1.86 13.36
N ASN A 583 27.86 2.94 14.14
CA ASN A 583 28.86 4.01 14.22
C ASN A 583 30.13 3.63 15.02
N GLY A 584 30.22 2.39 15.53
CA GLY A 584 31.39 1.89 16.27
C GLY A 584 31.40 2.21 17.76
N ASN A 585 30.42 2.97 18.28
CA ASN A 585 30.33 3.25 19.72
C ASN A 585 30.01 1.97 20.52
N PRO A 586 30.66 1.73 21.66
CA PRO A 586 30.33 0.61 22.54
C PRO A 586 28.88 0.65 23.04
N THR A 587 28.28 -0.52 23.32
CA THR A 587 26.92 -0.62 23.87
C THR A 587 26.81 -1.60 25.04
N SER A 588 26.04 -1.23 26.06
CA SER A 588 25.62 -2.12 27.15
C SER A 588 24.42 -3.01 26.79
N GLU A 589 23.88 -2.87 25.58
CA GLU A 589 22.69 -3.59 25.10
C GLU A 589 23.00 -4.91 24.39
N GLY A 590 24.28 -5.28 24.27
CA GLY A 590 24.70 -6.53 23.65
C GLY A 590 24.51 -7.75 24.56
N TYR A 591 24.22 -8.91 23.98
CA TYR A 591 24.07 -10.16 24.73
C TYR A 591 24.49 -11.40 23.96
N GLU A 592 24.68 -12.48 24.71
CA GLU A 592 24.72 -13.84 24.18
C GLU A 592 23.64 -14.69 24.84
N LEU A 593 23.10 -15.63 24.07
CA LEU A 593 22.19 -16.65 24.53
C LEU A 593 22.78 -18.01 24.19
N VAL A 594 23.00 -18.85 25.20
CA VAL A 594 23.51 -20.21 25.05
C VAL A 594 22.46 -21.18 25.54
N ILE A 595 21.95 -22.02 24.65
CA ILE A 595 21.02 -23.11 24.97
C ILE A 595 21.82 -24.41 25.10
N SER A 596 21.76 -25.00 26.30
CA SER A 596 22.32 -26.31 26.63
C SER A 596 21.21 -27.35 26.78
N PRO A 597 21.50 -28.66 26.81
CA PRO A 597 20.45 -29.68 26.95
C PRO A 597 19.62 -29.56 28.24
N SER A 598 20.15 -28.92 29.28
CA SER A 598 19.56 -28.83 30.62
C SER A 598 19.12 -27.43 31.04
N GLY A 599 19.40 -26.39 30.24
CA GLY A 599 19.14 -25.01 30.62
C GLY A 599 19.56 -23.98 29.58
N ALA A 600 19.29 -22.72 29.89
CA ALA A 600 19.71 -21.57 29.09
C ALA A 600 20.63 -20.64 29.90
N PHE A 601 21.61 -20.04 29.25
CA PHE A 601 22.44 -18.98 29.80
C PHE A 601 22.27 -17.70 28.97
N ILE A 602 22.04 -16.57 29.63
CA ILE A 602 21.98 -15.24 29.02
C ILE A 602 23.12 -14.41 29.61
N GLY A 603 24.07 -14.04 28.76
CA GLY A 603 25.21 -13.21 29.09
C GLY A 603 25.03 -11.79 28.58
N GLY A 604 24.92 -10.77 29.44
CA GLY A 604 24.78 -9.36 29.02
C GLY A 604 26.11 -8.59 29.06
N THR A 605 26.37 -7.70 28.08
CA THR A 605 27.46 -6.71 28.21
C THR A 605 27.14 -5.68 29.31
N GLY A 606 25.85 -5.42 29.49
CA GLY A 606 25.24 -4.75 30.64
C GLY A 606 23.94 -5.42 31.09
N ALA A 607 23.27 -4.80 32.06
CA ALA A 607 21.96 -5.22 32.54
C ALA A 607 20.88 -5.12 31.44
N ARG A 608 20.93 -4.08 30.59
CA ARG A 608 20.04 -3.91 29.43
C ARG A 608 20.28 -4.98 28.36
N GLY A 609 21.55 -5.34 28.10
CA GLY A 609 21.87 -6.44 27.20
C GLY A 609 21.26 -7.75 27.68
N MET A 610 21.42 -8.07 28.96
CA MET A 610 20.76 -9.23 29.57
C MET A 610 19.23 -9.17 29.38
N TRP A 611 18.60 -8.02 29.66
CA TRP A 611 17.17 -7.80 29.44
C TRP A 611 16.74 -8.13 27.99
N TRP A 612 17.46 -7.64 26.98
CA TRP A 612 17.17 -7.94 25.58
C TRP A 612 17.36 -9.41 25.22
N GLY A 613 18.34 -10.08 25.83
CA GLY A 613 18.50 -11.53 25.74
C GLY A 613 17.29 -12.29 26.27
N THR A 614 16.63 -11.78 27.32
CA THR A 614 15.38 -12.37 27.82
C THR A 614 14.25 -12.29 26.80
N ARG A 615 14.11 -11.17 26.07
CA ARG A 615 13.07 -11.01 25.03
C ARG A 615 13.25 -12.05 23.93
N THR A 616 14.50 -12.26 23.50
CA THR A 616 14.85 -13.29 22.51
C THR A 616 14.55 -14.70 23.01
N LEU A 617 14.87 -15.00 24.27
CA LEU A 617 14.54 -16.30 24.85
C LEU A 617 13.02 -16.54 24.89
N LEU A 618 12.22 -15.53 25.29
CA LEU A 618 10.76 -15.65 25.30
C LEU A 618 10.20 -15.90 23.89
N GLN A 619 10.62 -15.13 22.89
CA GLN A 619 10.19 -15.35 21.49
C GLN A 619 10.56 -16.75 21.00
N LEU A 620 11.78 -17.22 21.28
CA LEU A 620 12.22 -18.57 20.94
C LEU A 620 11.33 -19.63 21.62
N LEU A 621 11.02 -19.47 22.91
CA LEU A 621 10.16 -20.40 23.64
C LEU A 621 8.73 -20.44 23.06
N LEU A 622 8.19 -19.31 22.60
CA LEU A 622 6.90 -19.27 21.92
C LEU A 622 6.93 -20.05 20.60
N VAL A 623 7.93 -19.79 19.74
CA VAL A 623 8.07 -20.46 18.44
C VAL A 623 8.32 -21.97 18.61
N GLY A 624 9.20 -22.33 19.54
CA GLY A 624 9.55 -23.72 19.83
C GLY A 624 8.55 -24.46 20.72
N ASN A 625 7.45 -23.81 21.13
CA ASN A 625 6.48 -24.35 22.10
C ASN A 625 7.17 -24.97 23.34
N GLY A 626 8.11 -24.21 23.91
CA GLY A 626 8.92 -24.62 25.06
C GLY A 626 10.07 -25.60 24.77
N THR A 627 10.31 -25.97 23.50
CA THR A 627 11.42 -26.84 23.10
C THR A 627 12.39 -26.10 22.18
N LEU A 628 13.65 -25.96 22.57
CA LEU A 628 14.66 -25.21 21.84
C LEU A 628 15.84 -26.09 21.42
N PRO A 629 16.39 -25.94 20.20
CA PRO A 629 17.65 -26.60 19.83
C PRO A 629 18.82 -26.02 20.64
N THR A 630 19.82 -26.87 20.93
CA THR A 630 21.06 -26.39 21.55
C THR A 630 21.89 -25.57 20.58
N GLY A 631 22.46 -24.48 21.07
CA GLY A 631 23.25 -23.58 20.25
C GLY A 631 23.61 -22.31 20.99
N ARG A 632 24.30 -21.42 20.28
CA ARG A 632 24.70 -20.12 20.79
C ARG A 632 24.33 -19.02 19.79
N SER A 633 23.69 -17.98 20.31
CA SER A 633 23.38 -16.75 19.59
C SER A 633 24.09 -15.57 20.24
N VAL A 634 24.55 -14.61 19.44
CA VAL A 634 25.15 -13.36 19.89
C VAL A 634 24.46 -12.22 19.16
N ASP A 635 24.15 -11.15 19.86
CA ASP A 635 23.34 -10.08 19.31
C ASP A 635 23.58 -8.73 20.00
N ALA A 636 23.35 -7.64 19.29
CA ALA A 636 23.44 -6.26 19.78
C ALA A 636 22.75 -5.30 18.80
N PRO A 637 22.14 -4.20 19.27
CA PRO A 637 21.44 -3.25 18.40
C PRO A 637 22.41 -2.47 17.50
N ALA A 638 22.02 -2.26 16.23
CA ALA A 638 22.74 -1.44 15.27
C ALA A 638 22.68 0.06 15.63
N TYR A 639 21.53 0.55 16.09
CA TYR A 639 21.31 1.96 16.47
C TYR A 639 20.83 2.09 17.91
N ALA A 640 21.21 3.18 18.59
CA ALA A 640 20.83 3.43 19.98
C ALA A 640 19.36 3.87 20.11
N THR A 641 18.92 4.76 19.23
CA THR A 641 17.53 5.26 19.20
C THR A 641 16.66 4.36 18.33
N ARG A 642 15.71 3.69 18.98
CA ARG A 642 14.72 2.79 18.36
C ARG A 642 13.38 3.16 18.99
N GLY A 643 12.75 4.21 18.49
CA GLY A 643 11.64 4.85 19.17
C GLY A 643 10.30 4.76 18.45
N PHE A 644 9.25 4.99 19.22
CA PHE A 644 7.90 5.21 18.70
C PHE A 644 7.31 6.45 19.38
N MET A 645 6.52 7.21 18.63
CA MET A 645 5.88 8.44 19.09
C MET A 645 4.37 8.30 19.05
N LEU A 646 3.71 8.77 20.12
CA LEU A 646 2.26 8.86 20.20
C LEU A 646 1.85 10.31 20.45
N ASP A 647 1.01 10.85 19.57
CA ASP A 647 0.37 12.16 19.72
C ASP A 647 -0.70 12.12 20.83
N ALA A 648 -0.33 12.60 22.02
CA ALA A 648 -1.26 12.82 23.12
C ALA A 648 -1.77 14.27 23.22
N GLY A 649 -1.26 15.17 22.36
CA GLY A 649 -1.65 16.58 22.28
C GLY A 649 -2.95 16.81 21.51
N ARG A 650 -3.36 15.89 20.64
CA ARG A 650 -4.65 15.93 19.92
C ARG A 650 -5.65 14.88 20.41
N LYS A 651 -5.24 13.97 21.31
CA LYS A 651 -6.09 12.95 21.95
C LYS A 651 -5.52 12.52 23.30
N TRP A 652 -6.36 12.43 24.33
CA TRP A 652 -5.95 11.89 25.63
C TRP A 652 -5.86 10.36 25.65
N TYR A 653 -4.89 9.84 26.42
CA TYR A 653 -4.68 8.40 26.66
C TYR A 653 -4.56 8.09 28.15
N ALA A 654 -5.17 7.00 28.58
CA ALA A 654 -5.12 6.55 29.97
C ALA A 654 -3.73 5.97 30.32
N PRO A 655 -3.23 6.20 31.56
CA PRO A 655 -1.92 5.69 31.97
C PRO A 655 -1.78 4.17 31.86
N ALA A 656 -2.86 3.41 32.05
CA ALA A 656 -2.86 1.96 31.86
C ALA A 656 -2.54 1.56 30.40
N PHE A 657 -3.18 2.21 29.42
CA PHE A 657 -2.92 1.98 28.00
C PHE A 657 -1.47 2.32 27.62
N LEU A 658 -0.96 3.46 28.09
CA LEU A 658 0.41 3.89 27.81
C LEU A 658 1.44 2.88 28.33
N LYS A 659 1.22 2.33 29.53
CA LYS A 659 2.07 1.28 30.12
C LYS A 659 2.02 -0.02 29.33
N GLU A 660 0.85 -0.44 28.87
CA GLU A 660 0.70 -1.62 28.02
C GLU A 660 1.42 -1.45 26.67
N LEU A 661 1.26 -0.29 26.02
CA LEU A 661 1.95 0.04 24.77
C LEU A 661 3.48 -0.02 24.93
N CYS A 662 3.98 0.45 26.07
CA CYS A 662 5.39 0.38 26.43
C CYS A 662 5.89 -1.06 26.65
N SER A 663 5.10 -1.90 27.33
CA SER A 663 5.37 -3.33 27.47
C SER A 663 5.47 -4.03 26.10
N PHE A 664 4.53 -3.73 25.21
CA PHE A 664 4.50 -4.25 23.85
C PHE A 664 5.75 -3.84 23.05
N ALA A 665 6.13 -2.56 23.09
CA ALA A 665 7.30 -2.04 22.39
C ALA A 665 8.63 -2.65 22.88
N SER A 666 8.75 -2.87 24.20
CA SER A 666 9.91 -3.54 24.79
C SER A 666 10.09 -4.99 24.30
N PHE A 667 8.99 -5.71 24.06
CA PHE A 667 9.06 -7.08 23.54
C PHE A 667 9.75 -7.16 22.17
N PHE A 668 9.60 -6.11 21.35
CA PHE A 668 10.27 -5.94 20.05
C PHE A 668 11.55 -5.09 20.12
N LYS A 669 12.08 -4.88 21.33
CA LYS A 669 13.37 -4.22 21.61
C LYS A 669 13.47 -2.74 21.21
N MET A 670 12.34 -2.03 21.23
CA MET A 670 12.33 -0.56 21.18
C MET A 670 13.00 0.02 22.44
N SER A 671 13.69 1.15 22.32
CA SER A 671 14.41 1.81 23.42
C SER A 671 13.76 3.10 23.91
N GLU A 672 12.88 3.71 23.11
CA GLU A 672 12.35 5.04 23.40
C GLU A 672 10.84 5.13 23.14
N PHE A 673 10.13 5.80 24.04
CA PHE A 673 8.74 6.23 23.86
C PHE A 673 8.71 7.75 23.83
N HIS A 674 8.58 8.34 22.65
CA HIS A 674 8.42 9.78 22.47
C HIS A 674 6.96 10.15 22.74
N TYR A 675 6.72 10.87 23.82
CA TYR A 675 5.38 11.21 24.28
C TYR A 675 5.10 12.69 23.98
N HIS A 676 4.28 12.93 22.96
CA HIS A 676 3.93 14.26 22.48
C HIS A 676 2.80 14.84 23.34
N LEU A 677 3.16 15.65 24.35
CA LEU A 677 2.26 16.01 25.48
C LEU A 677 1.26 17.10 25.16
N SER A 678 1.53 17.95 24.17
CA SER A 678 0.75 19.17 23.98
C SER A 678 0.66 19.53 22.51
N ASP A 679 -0.56 19.80 22.05
CA ASP A 679 -0.83 20.24 20.68
C ASP A 679 -2.25 20.84 20.62
N ASN A 680 -2.70 21.10 19.41
CA ASN A 680 -4.06 21.44 19.07
C ASN A 680 -4.53 20.80 17.78
N TYR A 681 -5.84 20.65 17.70
CA TYR A 681 -6.48 20.32 16.44
C TYR A 681 -6.15 21.38 15.38
N PRO A 682 -5.85 20.99 14.12
CA PRO A 682 -5.48 21.95 13.10
C PRO A 682 -6.56 23.04 12.93
N LEU A 683 -6.16 24.31 13.00
CA LEU A 683 -7.10 25.45 12.98
C LEU A 683 -7.94 25.56 11.70
N ASN A 684 -7.56 24.85 10.64
CA ASN A 684 -8.29 24.77 9.37
C ASN A 684 -9.27 23.59 9.29
N ARG A 685 -9.51 22.86 10.38
CA ARG A 685 -10.40 21.70 10.45
C ARG A 685 -11.45 21.87 11.58
N GLY A 686 -12.56 21.12 11.49
CA GLY A 686 -13.55 20.98 12.57
C GLY A 686 -14.86 21.76 12.36
N GLN A 687 -15.76 21.65 13.35
CA GLN A 687 -17.08 22.31 13.37
C GLN A 687 -17.04 23.80 13.76
N ASN A 688 -15.87 24.30 14.16
CA ASN A 688 -15.83 25.43 15.09
C ASN A 688 -15.95 26.78 14.41
N ALA A 689 -16.81 27.63 14.99
CA ALA A 689 -16.99 29.02 14.58
C ALA A 689 -15.85 29.93 15.06
N SER A 690 -15.09 29.54 16.09
CA SER A 690 -13.97 30.31 16.65
C SER A 690 -12.77 29.45 17.05
N TRP A 691 -11.56 30.03 17.01
CA TRP A 691 -10.31 29.35 17.37
C TRP A 691 -10.22 29.00 18.87
N GLN A 692 -10.97 29.70 19.73
CA GLN A 692 -11.06 29.40 21.17
C GLN A 692 -11.77 28.07 21.45
N ASP A 693 -12.64 27.62 20.55
CA ASP A 693 -13.40 26.38 20.71
C ASP A 693 -12.63 25.15 20.17
N VAL A 694 -11.58 25.37 19.36
CA VAL A 694 -10.77 24.31 18.74
C VAL A 694 -10.10 23.46 19.80
N TYR A 695 -10.17 22.13 19.71
CA TYR A 695 -9.53 21.28 20.71
C TYR A 695 -8.03 21.60 20.83
N SER A 696 -7.56 21.78 22.06
CA SER A 696 -6.15 21.97 22.41
C SER A 696 -5.93 21.31 23.75
N HIS A 697 -4.80 20.64 23.91
CA HIS A 697 -4.59 19.79 25.07
C HIS A 697 -3.15 19.83 25.56
N PHE A 698 -2.98 19.53 26.84
CA PHE A 698 -1.71 19.41 27.53
C PHE A 698 -1.84 18.24 28.52
N SER A 699 -1.11 17.15 28.30
CA SER A 699 -1.37 15.87 28.95
C SER A 699 -0.91 15.76 30.40
N LEU A 700 -0.13 16.72 30.91
CA LEU A 700 0.28 16.72 32.32
C LEU A 700 -0.49 17.78 33.10
N ARG A 701 -0.92 17.44 34.32
CA ARG A 701 -1.57 18.39 35.21
C ARG A 701 -0.51 19.24 35.91
N PRO A 702 -0.45 20.57 35.74
CA PRO A 702 0.43 21.40 36.57
C PRO A 702 0.08 21.30 38.05
N GLU A 703 1.09 21.31 38.93
CA GLU A 703 0.90 21.50 40.38
C GLU A 703 0.81 22.99 40.72
N ASP A 704 1.48 23.88 39.97
CA ASP A 704 1.27 25.34 40.05
C ASP A 704 -0.13 25.72 39.54
N GLU A 705 -1.01 26.13 40.47
CA GLU A 705 -2.38 26.55 40.17
C GLU A 705 -2.46 27.67 39.13
N ASN A 706 -1.42 28.52 39.02
CA ASN A 706 -1.38 29.60 38.04
C ASN A 706 -1.17 29.10 36.60
N LEU A 707 -0.73 27.86 36.42
CA LEU A 707 -0.56 27.23 35.12
C LEU A 707 -1.79 26.41 34.70
N LEU A 708 -2.73 26.11 35.62
CA LEU A 708 -3.97 25.39 35.28
C LEU A 708 -4.76 25.94 34.08
N PRO A 709 -4.77 27.27 33.80
CA PRO A 709 -5.46 27.78 32.61
C PRO A 709 -4.98 27.21 31.27
N ILE A 710 -3.78 26.61 31.18
CA ILE A 710 -3.32 25.94 29.95
C ILE A 710 -4.16 24.70 29.59
N LEU A 711 -4.91 24.15 30.55
CA LEU A 711 -5.71 22.94 30.39
C LEU A 711 -7.09 23.19 29.78
N HIS A 712 -7.57 24.44 29.75
CA HIS A 712 -8.88 24.80 29.19
C HIS A 712 -10.06 23.99 29.76
N GLY A 713 -10.03 23.70 31.07
CA GLY A 713 -11.08 22.94 31.78
C GLY A 713 -11.06 21.43 31.50
N ARG A 714 -9.92 20.90 31.02
CA ARG A 714 -9.71 19.47 30.71
C ARG A 714 -8.88 18.75 31.76
N GLU A 715 -9.02 19.09 33.04
CA GLU A 715 -8.23 18.53 34.13
C GLU A 715 -8.38 17.00 34.25
N ASN A 716 -9.52 16.43 33.82
CA ASN A 716 -9.77 14.99 33.83
C ASN A 716 -9.10 14.23 32.67
N GLU A 717 -8.52 14.95 31.71
CA GLU A 717 -7.74 14.41 30.60
C GLU A 717 -6.24 14.57 30.88
N THR A 718 -5.77 14.53 32.13
CA THR A 718 -4.35 14.78 32.43
C THR A 718 -3.76 13.69 33.31
N LEU A 719 -2.44 13.51 33.22
CA LEU A 719 -1.64 12.70 34.13
C LEU A 719 -1.17 13.56 35.29
N SER A 720 -1.32 13.07 36.51
CA SER A 720 -0.65 13.64 37.66
C SER A 720 0.86 13.36 37.62
N ARG A 721 1.62 14.02 38.50
CA ARG A 721 3.06 13.75 38.69
C ARG A 721 3.32 12.28 39.02
N GLU A 722 2.48 11.71 39.88
CA GLU A 722 2.57 10.30 40.29
C GLU A 722 2.27 9.36 39.12
N ASP A 723 1.21 9.63 38.34
CA ASP A 723 0.89 8.82 37.16
C ASP A 723 2.01 8.87 36.12
N PHE A 724 2.60 10.04 35.90
CA PHE A 724 3.70 10.20 34.95
C PHE A 724 5.00 9.56 35.44
N ALA A 725 5.31 9.64 36.74
CA ALA A 725 6.45 8.94 37.34
C ALA A 725 6.29 7.41 37.29
N ASP A 726 5.07 6.90 37.52
CA ASP A 726 4.74 5.47 37.37
C ASP A 726 4.89 5.00 35.92
N LEU A 727 4.41 5.78 34.94
CA LEU A 727 4.61 5.50 33.52
C LEU A 727 6.10 5.41 33.16
N GLN A 728 6.90 6.40 33.57
CA GLN A 728 8.34 6.43 33.32
C GLN A 728 9.05 5.23 33.95
N SER A 729 8.72 4.91 35.20
CA SER A 729 9.29 3.77 35.92
C SER A 729 8.91 2.43 35.28
N HIS A 730 7.66 2.28 34.86
CA HIS A 730 7.17 1.10 34.16
C HIS A 730 7.90 0.89 32.84
N CYS A 731 8.10 1.95 32.06
CA CYS A 731 8.88 1.90 30.83
C CYS A 731 10.36 1.62 31.06
N ALA A 732 10.99 2.31 32.01
CA ALA A 732 12.40 2.15 32.32
C ALA A 732 12.71 0.71 32.77
N SER A 733 11.83 0.10 33.60
CA SER A 733 11.93 -1.30 34.02
C SER A 733 11.92 -2.32 32.87
N ARG A 734 11.56 -1.87 31.67
CA ARG A 734 11.49 -2.63 30.41
C ARG A 734 12.48 -2.14 29.37
N GLY A 735 13.46 -1.34 29.77
CA GLY A 735 14.51 -0.82 28.87
C GLY A 735 14.04 0.28 27.92
N VAL A 736 12.83 0.82 28.11
CA VAL A 736 12.27 1.91 27.29
C VAL A 736 12.36 3.22 28.08
N THR A 737 12.92 4.27 27.49
CA THR A 737 12.96 5.61 28.09
C THR A 737 11.83 6.47 27.52
N VAL A 738 11.05 7.14 28.38
CA VAL A 738 10.05 8.12 27.93
C VAL A 738 10.77 9.44 27.61
N ILE A 739 10.57 9.95 26.39
CA ILE A 739 11.06 11.25 25.94
C ILE A 739 9.85 12.19 25.86
N PRO A 740 9.63 13.05 26.87
CA PRO A 740 8.51 13.98 26.87
C PRO A 740 8.77 15.14 25.92
N GLU A 741 7.72 15.54 25.22
CA GLU A 741 7.71 16.72 24.37
C GLU A 741 6.69 17.74 24.85
N ILE A 742 7.13 18.98 25.09
CA ILE A 742 6.24 20.12 25.25
C ILE A 742 6.46 21.03 24.05
N GLU A 743 5.44 21.12 23.21
CA GLU A 743 5.49 21.75 21.90
C GLU A 743 5.53 23.28 21.99
N ALA A 744 6.56 23.89 21.41
CA ALA A 744 6.66 25.33 21.20
C ALA A 744 7.78 25.67 20.19
N PRO A 745 7.64 26.72 19.36
CA PRO A 745 6.64 27.79 19.41
C PRO A 745 5.50 27.65 18.40
N GLY A 746 5.51 26.58 17.59
CA GLY A 746 4.36 26.12 16.80
C GLY A 746 3.35 25.39 17.68
N HIS A 747 2.18 25.04 17.11
CA HIS A 747 1.16 24.17 17.74
C HIS A 747 0.80 24.53 19.21
N CYS A 748 0.86 25.82 19.53
CA CYS A 748 0.82 26.36 20.87
C CYS A 748 -0.56 26.86 21.28
N LEU A 749 -1.65 26.34 20.70
CA LEU A 749 -3.00 26.84 21.02
C LEU A 749 -3.37 26.64 22.49
N TYR A 750 -2.81 25.61 23.14
CA TYR A 750 -2.94 25.40 24.58
C TYR A 750 -2.44 26.61 25.39
N LEU A 751 -1.43 27.33 24.90
CA LEU A 751 -0.88 28.53 25.54
C LEU A 751 -1.57 29.81 25.05
N THR A 752 -1.79 29.97 23.75
CA THR A 752 -2.34 31.22 23.19
C THR A 752 -3.82 31.42 23.50
N LYS A 753 -4.59 30.37 23.81
CA LYS A 753 -5.95 30.53 24.36
C LYS A 753 -5.95 31.11 25.76
N TRP A 754 -4.97 30.73 26.58
CA TRP A 754 -4.81 31.30 27.91
C TRP A 754 -4.28 32.74 27.82
N LYS A 755 -3.32 32.98 26.94
CA LYS A 755 -2.65 34.27 26.73
C LYS A 755 -2.68 34.71 25.26
N PRO A 756 -3.82 35.22 24.76
CA PRO A 756 -3.97 35.60 23.35
C PRO A 756 -3.00 36.68 22.89
N GLU A 757 -2.52 37.53 23.80
CA GLU A 757 -1.52 38.56 23.56
C GLU A 757 -0.18 38.01 23.09
N LEU A 758 0.14 36.74 23.40
CA LEU A 758 1.37 36.08 23.00
C LEU A 758 1.29 35.43 21.61
N SER A 759 0.14 35.48 20.92
CA SER A 759 -0.02 34.84 19.61
C SER A 759 0.41 35.73 18.45
N LEU A 760 0.89 35.09 17.37
CA LEU A 760 0.91 35.70 16.04
C LEU A 760 -0.51 35.76 15.45
N THR A 761 -0.61 36.22 14.20
CA THR A 761 -1.89 36.21 13.47
C THR A 761 -2.43 34.79 13.28
N LYS A 762 -1.55 33.83 12.98
CA LYS A 762 -1.87 32.39 13.05
C LYS A 762 -1.87 32.00 14.53
N ARG A 763 -3.06 31.72 15.08
CA ARG A 763 -3.31 31.71 16.53
C ARG A 763 -2.63 30.57 17.29
N ASP A 764 -2.19 29.54 16.60
CA ASP A 764 -1.41 28.42 17.13
C ASP A 764 0.10 28.69 17.13
N LEU A 765 0.57 29.86 16.68
CA LEU A 765 1.98 30.25 16.73
C LEU A 765 2.23 31.32 17.78
N LEU A 766 3.30 31.16 18.57
CA LEU A 766 3.75 32.18 19.53
C LEU A 766 4.48 33.33 18.83
N ASN A 767 4.28 34.55 19.32
CA ASN A 767 5.07 35.73 18.95
C ASN A 767 6.33 35.78 19.82
N LEU A 768 7.43 35.25 19.31
CA LEU A 768 8.71 35.15 20.04
C LEU A 768 9.35 36.51 20.37
N SER A 769 9.01 37.55 19.60
CA SER A 769 9.47 38.93 19.84
C SER A 769 8.71 39.63 20.98
N HIS A 770 7.61 39.05 21.48
CA HIS A 770 6.90 39.62 22.64
C HIS A 770 7.67 39.34 23.93
N PRO A 771 7.89 40.34 24.81
CA PRO A 771 8.78 40.23 25.98
C PRO A 771 8.39 39.13 26.97
N ASP A 772 7.09 38.80 27.06
CA ASP A 772 6.57 37.80 27.98
C ASP A 772 6.52 36.37 27.43
N THR A 773 6.79 36.16 26.13
CA THR A 773 6.65 34.83 25.49
C THR A 773 7.65 33.83 26.06
N ILE A 774 8.95 34.13 25.96
CA ILE A 774 10.00 33.22 26.43
C ILE A 774 9.94 33.03 27.95
N PRO A 775 9.76 34.06 28.79
CA PRO A 775 9.54 33.88 30.23
C PRO A 775 8.37 32.96 30.57
N THR A 776 7.26 33.05 29.83
CA THR A 776 6.09 32.18 30.05
C THR A 776 6.40 30.73 29.69
N VAL A 777 7.04 30.48 28.54
CA VAL A 777 7.45 29.13 28.13
C VAL A 777 8.44 28.54 29.13
N LYS A 778 9.44 29.30 29.58
CA LYS A 778 10.40 28.87 30.61
C LYS A 778 9.73 28.54 31.93
N ARG A 779 8.67 29.27 32.32
CA ARG A 779 7.90 28.97 33.53
C ARG A 779 7.20 27.61 33.42
N ILE A 780 6.58 27.30 32.29
CA ILE A 780 5.95 26.00 32.03
C ILE A 780 7.02 24.89 32.11
N TRP A 781 8.16 25.07 31.43
CA TRP A 781 9.25 24.10 31.50
C TRP A 781 9.82 23.94 32.93
N SER A 782 9.95 25.01 33.70
CA SER A 782 10.46 24.96 35.08
C SER A 782 9.62 24.06 35.99
N GLU A 783 8.31 24.01 35.78
CA GLU A 783 7.39 23.15 36.51
C GLU A 783 7.65 21.66 36.22
N PHE A 784 7.80 21.30 34.94
CA PHE A 784 7.83 19.91 34.51
C PHE A 784 9.23 19.31 34.38
N LEU A 785 10.29 20.11 34.20
CA LEU A 785 11.66 19.61 34.08
C LEU A 785 12.08 18.66 35.22
N PRO A 786 11.73 18.91 36.50
CA PRO A 786 12.03 18.00 37.60
C PRO A 786 11.23 16.69 37.58
N TRP A 787 10.23 16.54 36.70
CA TRP A 787 9.42 15.32 36.57
C TRP A 787 10.03 14.34 35.56
N PHE A 788 10.90 14.84 34.67
CA PHE A 788 11.37 14.12 33.50
C PHE A 788 12.62 13.31 33.83
N GLU A 789 12.49 12.00 33.96
CA GLU A 789 13.53 11.04 34.31
C GLU A 789 14.34 10.57 33.10
N THR A 790 14.73 11.53 32.26
CA THR A 790 15.49 11.33 31.02
C THR A 790 16.57 12.40 30.87
N LYS A 791 17.66 12.07 30.18
CA LYS A 791 18.75 12.99 29.83
C LYS A 791 18.40 13.94 28.69
N GLU A 792 17.35 13.63 27.94
CA GLU A 792 16.91 14.38 26.76
C GLU A 792 15.41 14.61 26.79
N VAL A 793 14.99 15.82 26.40
CA VAL A 793 13.59 16.25 26.29
C VAL A 793 13.36 16.85 24.90
N HIS A 794 12.15 16.75 24.36
CA HIS A 794 11.82 17.34 23.06
C HIS A 794 11.10 18.68 23.30
N VAL A 795 11.50 19.74 22.58
CA VAL A 795 10.84 21.05 22.69
C VAL A 795 9.91 21.34 21.52
N GLY A 796 9.75 20.37 20.62
CA GLY A 796 8.92 20.50 19.44
C GLY A 796 9.58 21.33 18.37
N ALA A 797 9.03 22.51 18.16
CA ALA A 797 9.55 23.56 17.29
C ALA A 797 9.37 23.26 15.80
N ASP A 798 8.31 22.53 15.43
CA ASP A 798 7.91 22.31 14.04
C ASP A 798 6.96 23.39 13.50
N GLU A 799 6.79 23.37 12.17
CA GLU A 799 5.82 24.17 11.39
C GLU A 799 5.71 25.66 11.75
N TYR A 800 6.83 26.27 12.11
CA TYR A 800 6.90 27.70 12.42
C TYR A 800 7.08 28.58 11.17
N ASP A 801 6.87 29.90 11.30
CA ASP A 801 7.01 30.83 10.17
C ASP A 801 8.48 31.02 9.79
N ALA A 802 8.88 30.49 8.63
CA ALA A 802 10.24 30.59 8.10
C ALA A 802 10.72 32.04 7.90
N THR A 803 9.83 33.03 7.78
CA THR A 803 10.21 34.45 7.71
C THR A 803 10.71 35.01 9.05
N LEU A 804 10.48 34.28 10.14
CA LEU A 804 10.92 34.60 11.51
C LEU A 804 12.06 33.69 11.97
N ALA A 805 12.88 33.16 11.05
CA ALA A 805 13.96 32.22 11.35
C ALA A 805 14.92 32.68 12.46
N ASP A 806 15.32 33.96 12.48
CA ASP A 806 16.24 34.49 13.51
C ASP A 806 15.63 34.49 14.92
N ASP A 807 14.33 34.70 15.03
CA ASP A 807 13.59 34.65 16.30
C ASP A 807 13.42 33.19 16.75
N TYR A 808 13.06 32.31 15.81
CA TYR A 808 12.96 30.86 16.01
C TYR A 808 14.28 30.26 16.51
N ILE A 809 15.39 30.49 15.80
CA ILE A 809 16.71 29.98 16.18
C ILE A 809 17.14 30.58 17.53
N GLY A 810 16.81 31.86 17.78
CA GLY A 810 17.02 32.50 19.07
C GLY A 810 16.32 31.77 20.21
N PHE A 811 15.03 31.46 20.03
CA PHE A 811 14.22 30.70 20.97
C PHE A 811 14.79 29.30 21.23
N VAL A 812 15.09 28.52 20.17
CA VAL A 812 15.63 27.15 20.31
C VAL A 812 16.94 27.17 21.09
N ASN A 813 17.86 28.08 20.74
CA ASN A 813 19.15 28.20 21.44
C ASN A 813 18.97 28.63 22.90
N GLU A 814 18.05 29.55 23.17
CA GLU A 814 17.74 30.00 24.53
C GLU A 814 17.11 28.89 25.38
N MET A 815 16.20 28.09 24.82
CA MET A 815 15.61 26.94 25.49
C MET A 815 16.65 25.83 25.72
N SER A 816 17.52 25.55 24.75
CA SER A 816 18.64 24.63 24.91
C SER A 816 19.54 25.04 26.08
N SER A 817 19.96 26.31 26.11
CA SER A 817 20.80 26.84 27.19
C SER A 817 20.08 26.83 28.54
N PHE A 818 18.79 27.17 28.58
CA PHE A 818 18.01 27.19 29.81
C PHE A 818 17.83 25.78 30.40
N ILE A 819 17.40 24.80 29.60
CA ILE A 819 17.18 23.43 30.05
C ILE A 819 18.51 22.80 30.50
N ASN A 820 19.59 23.01 29.74
CA ASN A 820 20.90 22.51 30.10
C ASN A 820 21.44 23.13 31.40
N SER A 821 21.38 24.46 31.55
CA SER A 821 21.86 25.12 32.77
C SER A 821 21.01 24.85 34.01
N THR A 822 19.73 24.50 33.85
CA THR A 822 18.82 24.23 34.96
C THR A 822 18.95 22.79 35.48
N VAL A 823 19.01 21.80 34.59
CA VAL A 823 18.95 20.36 34.95
C VAL A 823 19.95 19.47 34.21
N GLY A 824 20.85 20.04 33.40
CA GLY A 824 21.88 19.29 32.67
C GLY A 824 21.36 18.42 31.52
N LYS A 825 20.10 18.62 31.08
CA LYS A 825 19.49 17.86 29.98
C LYS A 825 19.82 18.49 28.62
N ARG A 826 19.89 17.68 27.57
CA ARG A 826 19.92 18.16 26.17
C ARG A 826 18.50 18.24 25.61
N ILE A 827 18.31 19.05 24.57
CA ILE A 827 17.03 19.15 23.88
C ILE A 827 17.06 18.47 22.52
N ARG A 828 15.89 18.01 22.09
CA ARG A 828 15.57 17.59 20.72
C ARG A 828 14.57 18.58 20.13
N ILE A 829 14.67 18.81 18.82
CA ILE A 829 13.68 19.57 18.04
C ILE A 829 13.30 18.76 16.80
N TRP A 830 12.13 19.04 16.24
CA TRP A 830 11.83 18.67 14.87
C TRP A 830 12.74 19.46 13.92
N GLY A 831 13.18 18.82 12.84
CA GLY A 831 13.88 19.52 11.77
C GLY A 831 12.91 20.43 11.03
N THR A 832 13.18 21.73 11.04
CA THR A 832 12.32 22.79 10.50
C THR A 832 13.09 23.59 9.46
N ASN A 833 12.41 24.20 8.48
CA ASN A 833 13.10 25.07 7.54
C ASN A 833 13.35 26.46 8.12
N GLU A 834 14.54 26.68 8.68
CA GLU A 834 14.96 27.96 9.28
C GLU A 834 16.02 28.73 8.45
N PRO A 835 15.66 29.36 7.30
CA PRO A 835 16.64 29.98 6.40
C PRO A 835 17.21 31.30 6.96
N SER A 836 18.12 31.22 7.93
CA SER A 836 18.85 32.35 8.52
C SER A 836 20.28 32.48 7.95
N GLU A 837 20.68 33.72 7.63
CA GLU A 837 22.08 34.06 7.32
C GLU A 837 22.85 34.56 8.56
N ASN A 838 22.16 34.86 9.66
CA ASN A 838 22.71 35.54 10.83
C ASN A 838 22.94 34.61 12.03
N LYS A 839 22.14 33.56 12.15
CA LYS A 839 22.13 32.66 13.31
C LYS A 839 22.09 31.21 12.85
N THR A 840 22.59 30.33 13.71
CA THR A 840 22.51 28.88 13.52
C THR A 840 22.07 28.22 14.82
N ILE A 841 21.39 27.09 14.72
CA ILE A 841 21.02 26.27 15.87
C ILE A 841 22.29 25.73 16.54
N SER A 842 22.32 25.69 17.88
CA SER A 842 23.44 25.15 18.65
C SER A 842 23.70 23.68 18.30
N LYS A 843 24.96 23.27 18.25
CA LYS A 843 25.36 21.87 17.99
C LYS A 843 25.01 20.91 19.13
N ASP A 844 24.65 21.45 20.30
CA ASP A 844 24.17 20.65 21.43
C ASP A 844 22.74 20.12 21.21
N VAL A 845 22.00 20.69 20.25
CA VAL A 845 20.62 20.31 19.90
C VAL A 845 20.63 19.09 18.98
N VAL A 846 19.79 18.11 19.28
CA VAL A 846 19.52 16.95 18.42
C VAL A 846 18.36 17.29 17.49
N ILE A 847 18.49 16.97 16.20
CA ILE A 847 17.46 17.27 15.20
C ILE A 847 16.77 15.99 14.76
N GLN A 848 15.46 15.91 14.95
CA GLN A 848 14.62 14.82 14.48
C GLN A 848 14.06 15.19 13.10
N HIS A 849 14.67 14.64 12.05
CA HIS A 849 14.26 14.92 10.68
C HIS A 849 12.97 14.17 10.36
N TRP A 850 11.95 14.89 9.88
CA TRP A 850 10.65 14.31 9.58
C TRP A 850 10.15 14.52 8.15
N GLN A 851 10.67 15.51 7.41
CA GLN A 851 10.29 15.72 6.02
C GLN A 851 11.40 16.39 5.22
N TYR A 852 11.69 15.86 4.03
CA TYR A 852 12.47 16.60 3.03
C TYR A 852 11.74 17.87 2.57
N GLY A 853 12.38 19.02 2.78
CA GLY A 853 11.81 20.35 2.56
C GLY A 853 11.76 21.18 3.83
N GLU A 854 11.67 20.51 4.98
CA GLU A 854 11.83 21.13 6.30
C GLU A 854 13.29 21.09 6.72
N SER A 855 13.96 19.95 6.58
CA SER A 855 15.41 19.87 6.79
C SER A 855 16.07 18.90 5.82
N ASP A 856 17.40 18.90 5.75
CA ASP A 856 18.17 17.94 4.97
C ASP A 856 19.15 17.19 5.89
N PRO A 857 18.95 15.89 6.15
CA PRO A 857 19.76 15.14 7.10
C PRO A 857 21.21 14.98 6.64
N VAL A 858 21.49 15.00 5.33
CA VAL A 858 22.86 14.96 4.81
C VAL A 858 23.57 16.28 5.10
N LEU A 859 22.89 17.42 4.89
CA LEU A 859 23.44 18.74 5.24
C LEU A 859 23.60 18.89 6.74
N LEU A 860 22.64 18.45 7.55
CA LEU A 860 22.75 18.46 9.00
C LEU A 860 23.95 17.63 9.47
N SER A 861 24.14 16.43 8.90
CA SER A 861 25.26 15.56 9.27
C SER A 861 26.60 16.15 8.87
N ASN A 862 26.69 16.80 7.69
CA ASN A 862 27.89 17.50 7.24
C ASN A 862 28.22 18.74 8.08
N ASN A 863 27.24 19.23 8.83
CA ASN A 863 27.37 20.35 9.76
C ASN A 863 27.42 19.87 11.23
N ASP A 864 27.80 18.62 11.47
CA ASP A 864 28.04 18.05 12.81
C ASP A 864 26.83 18.08 13.76
N TYR A 865 25.60 17.98 13.24
CA TYR A 865 24.42 17.77 14.08
C TYR A 865 24.18 16.29 14.35
N ASP A 866 23.70 15.99 15.56
CA ASP A 866 23.10 14.70 15.91
C ASP A 866 21.69 14.62 15.30
N ILE A 867 21.38 13.52 14.62
CA ILE A 867 20.14 13.37 13.83
C ILE A 867 19.40 12.09 14.22
N ILE A 868 18.07 12.18 14.24
CA ILE A 868 17.15 11.05 14.36
C ILE A 868 16.27 11.01 13.10
N ASN A 869 16.10 9.82 12.52
CA ASN A 869 15.26 9.59 11.35
C ASN A 869 13.80 9.36 11.76
N SER A 870 12.92 10.28 11.38
CA SER A 870 11.47 10.15 11.48
C SER A 870 10.81 10.51 10.14
N GLU A 871 11.48 10.23 9.03
CA GLU A 871 10.99 10.64 7.71
C GLU A 871 9.56 10.14 7.45
N ASP A 872 8.69 11.11 7.18
CA ASP A 872 7.24 10.96 7.09
C ASP A 872 6.81 9.83 6.16
N TRP A 873 7.55 9.64 5.06
CA TRP A 873 7.25 8.64 4.06
C TRP A 873 7.21 7.24 4.66
N TRP A 874 8.19 6.79 5.44
CA TRP A 874 8.15 5.45 6.01
C TRP A 874 7.61 5.43 7.45
N ALA A 875 7.78 6.52 8.19
CA ALA A 875 7.62 6.56 9.64
C ALA A 875 6.20 6.89 10.11
N TYR A 876 5.42 7.65 9.32
CA TYR A 876 4.20 8.27 9.81
C TYR A 876 2.94 7.44 9.56
N MET A 877 2.07 7.45 10.57
CA MET A 877 0.64 7.18 10.41
C MET A 877 -0.14 8.36 10.97
N SER A 878 -1.31 8.60 10.40
CA SER A 878 -2.25 9.58 10.96
C SER A 878 -3.63 8.95 11.02
N LEU A 879 -4.15 8.83 12.25
CA LEU A 879 -5.36 8.07 12.52
C LEU A 879 -6.55 8.70 11.82
N LYS A 880 -7.25 7.88 11.03
CA LYS A 880 -8.43 8.25 10.24
C LYS A 880 -8.19 9.41 9.26
N ASN A 881 -6.94 9.70 8.92
CA ASN A 881 -6.59 10.86 8.11
C ASN A 881 -6.86 10.68 6.62
N ASP A 882 -7.12 11.79 5.93
CA ASP A 882 -7.13 11.92 4.47
C ASP A 882 -6.15 12.97 3.94
N HIS A 883 -5.29 13.53 4.80
CA HIS A 883 -4.46 14.68 4.46
C HIS A 883 -3.76 14.49 3.10
N MET A 884 -4.31 15.14 2.07
CA MET A 884 -3.79 15.05 0.71
C MET A 884 -4.00 16.34 -0.08
N PRO A 885 -3.00 16.77 -0.86
CA PRO A 885 -1.68 16.17 -1.00
C PRO A 885 -0.64 16.87 -0.11
N ILE A 886 -0.08 16.15 0.87
CA ILE A 886 1.32 16.38 1.25
C ILE A 886 2.10 15.63 0.17
N LEU A 887 2.65 16.35 -0.80
CA LEU A 887 3.62 15.76 -1.70
C LEU A 887 4.97 15.84 -1.00
N PRO A 888 5.72 14.73 -0.94
CA PRO A 888 5.53 13.53 -1.76
C PRO A 888 4.85 12.33 -1.07
N ALA A 889 4.55 12.38 0.24
CA ALA A 889 4.08 11.22 1.01
C ALA A 889 2.64 11.36 1.57
N ARG A 890 1.77 10.38 1.29
CA ARG A 890 0.49 10.22 2.02
C ARG A 890 0.75 9.54 3.36
N TYR A 891 0.12 10.02 4.43
CA TYR A 891 0.13 9.37 5.75
C TYR A 891 -1.01 8.34 5.83
N PRO A 892 -0.71 7.03 5.81
CA PRO A 892 -1.74 6.01 5.92
C PRO A 892 -2.33 5.93 7.34
N GLN A 893 -3.54 5.40 7.48
CA GLN A 893 -4.15 5.13 8.78
C GLN A 893 -3.41 4.00 9.54
N PHE A 894 -2.94 2.99 8.80
CA PHE A 894 -2.19 1.85 9.34
C PHE A 894 -0.75 1.90 8.83
N TYR A 895 0.20 1.41 9.63
CA TYR A 895 1.60 1.38 9.22
C TYR A 895 1.79 0.58 7.92
N ASN A 896 2.56 1.14 6.97
CA ASN A 896 2.80 0.50 5.68
C ASN A 896 4.14 -0.26 5.70
N GLU A 897 4.07 -1.56 6.02
CA GLU A 897 5.25 -2.45 6.07
C GLU A 897 6.08 -2.46 4.79
N THR A 898 5.43 -2.29 3.63
CA THR A 898 6.11 -2.30 2.32
C THR A 898 7.16 -1.19 2.22
N ARG A 899 6.93 -0.04 2.87
CA ARG A 899 7.87 1.09 2.85
C ARG A 899 9.18 0.80 3.59
N VAL A 900 9.17 -0.18 4.50
CA VAL A 900 10.37 -0.65 5.22
C VAL A 900 10.97 -1.90 4.59
N LEU A 901 10.15 -2.83 4.08
CA LEU A 901 10.66 -4.03 3.41
C LEU A 901 11.22 -3.74 2.00
N ASN A 902 10.68 -2.73 1.33
CA ASN A 902 11.07 -2.28 -0.01
C ASN A 902 11.20 -0.74 -0.01
N PHE A 903 12.18 -0.23 0.71
CA PHE A 903 12.49 1.19 0.81
C PHE A 903 12.67 1.82 -0.58
N ALA A 904 12.22 3.07 -0.74
CA ALA A 904 12.18 3.77 -2.03
C ALA A 904 11.41 3.01 -3.13
N ASN A 905 10.52 2.08 -2.76
CA ASN A 905 9.84 1.13 -3.65
C ASN A 905 10.79 0.22 -4.45
N GLU A 906 12.03 0.04 -3.98
CA GLU A 906 13.00 -0.85 -4.59
C GLU A 906 12.88 -2.25 -3.99
N PRO A 907 12.58 -3.28 -4.81
CA PRO A 907 12.47 -4.64 -4.31
C PRO A 907 13.73 -5.08 -3.56
N LYS A 908 13.56 -5.58 -2.34
CA LYS A 908 14.61 -6.09 -1.44
C LYS A 908 15.55 -5.05 -0.83
N TRP A 909 15.32 -3.74 -1.03
CA TRP A 909 16.01 -2.74 -0.21
C TRP A 909 15.29 -2.60 1.12
N GLN A 910 15.68 -3.40 2.12
CA GLN A 910 15.12 -3.23 3.45
C GLN A 910 15.73 -2.01 4.12
N TRP A 911 14.85 -1.09 4.53
CA TRP A 911 15.20 0.15 5.19
C TRP A 911 16.11 -0.08 6.40
N THR A 912 17.04 0.85 6.58
CA THR A 912 17.85 1.05 7.78
C THR A 912 17.62 2.47 8.31
N PRO A 913 17.89 2.76 9.59
CA PRO A 913 17.85 4.13 10.10
C PRO A 913 18.72 5.15 9.35
N ALA A 914 19.71 4.74 8.55
CA ALA A 914 20.51 5.63 7.70
C ALA A 914 19.86 5.97 6.36
N ASP A 915 18.75 5.32 6.01
CA ASP A 915 17.96 5.57 4.82
C ASP A 915 16.89 6.64 5.11
N PHE A 916 17.15 7.87 4.67
CA PHE A 916 16.28 9.02 4.80
C PHE A 916 15.50 9.31 3.51
N ASN A 917 16.13 9.41 2.34
CA ASN A 917 15.46 9.93 1.14
C ASN A 917 14.91 8.81 0.22
N PRO A 918 13.59 8.60 0.13
CA PRO A 918 13.05 7.58 -0.77
C PRO A 918 12.97 8.02 -2.23
N PHE A 919 13.23 9.30 -2.56
CA PHE A 919 13.13 9.84 -3.93
C PHE A 919 14.49 10.04 -4.59
N ASN A 920 15.45 10.59 -3.84
CA ASN A 920 16.83 10.73 -4.26
C ASN A 920 17.70 9.74 -3.49
N LYS A 921 17.79 8.52 -4.01
CA LYS A 921 18.49 7.39 -3.40
C LYS A 921 19.99 7.64 -3.14
N THR A 922 20.59 8.67 -3.74
CA THR A 922 21.99 9.05 -3.46
C THR A 922 22.15 9.93 -2.22
N MET A 923 21.05 10.44 -1.65
CA MET A 923 21.04 11.30 -0.46
C MET A 923 20.67 10.48 0.78
N GLN A 924 21.51 9.51 1.12
CA GLN A 924 21.45 8.78 2.39
C GLN A 924 22.64 9.14 3.26
N LEU A 925 22.52 8.88 4.56
CA LEU A 925 23.70 8.84 5.42
C LEU A 925 24.42 7.50 5.24
N SER A 926 25.71 7.48 5.56
CA SER A 926 26.39 6.19 5.77
C SER A 926 25.77 5.49 6.98
N ASP A 927 25.57 4.18 6.89
CA ASP A 927 25.15 3.33 8.02
C ASP A 927 26.01 3.56 9.27
N SER A 928 27.31 3.77 9.06
CA SER A 928 28.31 4.03 10.10
C SER A 928 28.44 5.51 10.51
N SER A 929 27.53 6.39 10.06
CA SER A 929 27.62 7.83 10.37
C SER A 929 27.53 8.07 11.88
N PRO A 930 28.49 8.78 12.50
CA PRO A 930 28.43 9.08 13.93
C PRO A 930 27.27 10.02 14.28
N ALA A 931 26.80 10.83 13.32
CA ALA A 931 25.68 11.76 13.50
C ALA A 931 24.32 11.05 13.61
N ASN A 932 24.17 9.84 13.02
CA ASN A 932 22.89 9.14 13.03
C ASN A 932 22.69 8.37 14.34
N ARG A 933 21.71 8.78 15.15
CA ARG A 933 21.40 8.14 16.42
C ARG A 933 20.44 6.97 16.27
N GLY A 934 19.67 6.93 15.19
CA GLY A 934 18.66 5.91 14.91
C GLY A 934 17.36 6.51 14.37
N ALA A 935 16.22 5.95 14.77
CA ALA A 935 14.94 6.28 14.16
C ALA A 935 13.75 6.22 15.12
N ILE A 936 12.71 7.00 14.82
CA ILE A 936 11.44 7.05 15.56
C ILE A 936 10.27 7.05 14.58
N LEU A 937 9.34 6.08 14.72
CA LEU A 937 8.06 6.08 13.98
C LEU A 937 7.01 6.91 14.73
N ALA A 938 6.02 7.50 14.04
CA ALA A 938 5.07 8.41 14.66
C ALA A 938 3.60 8.12 14.29
N ALA A 939 2.73 8.17 15.29
CA ALA A 939 1.28 8.11 15.13
C ALA A 939 0.62 9.42 15.55
N TRP A 940 0.06 10.14 14.58
CA TRP A 940 -0.61 11.43 14.75
C TRP A 940 -2.14 11.30 14.84
N ASN A 941 -2.78 12.19 15.60
CA ASN A 941 -4.22 12.25 15.83
C ASN A 941 -4.86 13.50 15.19
N ASP A 942 -4.52 13.78 13.92
CA ASP A 942 -4.92 14.99 13.18
C ASP A 942 -6.43 15.22 13.05
N ASN A 943 -7.25 14.22 13.32
CA ASN A 943 -8.71 14.29 13.28
C ASN A 943 -9.37 14.55 14.64
N GLY A 944 -8.55 14.71 15.70
CA GLY A 944 -9.01 15.14 17.01
C GLY A 944 -9.36 13.99 17.94
N PRO A 945 -9.85 14.32 19.14
CA PRO A 945 -9.95 13.38 20.26
C PRO A 945 -11.04 12.31 20.09
N ASP A 946 -12.08 12.61 19.32
CA ASP A 946 -13.26 11.77 19.08
C ASP A 946 -13.18 10.97 17.77
N ALA A 947 -12.15 11.22 16.95
CA ALA A 947 -12.00 10.51 15.68
C ALA A 947 -11.59 9.03 15.85
N SER A 948 -10.99 8.68 16.98
CA SER A 948 -10.49 7.33 17.25
C SER A 948 -10.61 6.97 18.72
N THR A 949 -10.59 5.67 19.02
CA THR A 949 -10.41 5.15 20.39
C THR A 949 -8.93 4.93 20.71
N GLN A 950 -8.58 4.80 22.00
CA GLN A 950 -7.19 4.52 22.40
C GLN A 950 -6.60 3.26 21.71
N LEU A 951 -7.36 2.17 21.61
CA LEU A 951 -6.86 0.94 20.97
C LEU A 951 -6.65 1.07 19.46
N GLU A 952 -7.31 2.01 18.78
CA GLU A 952 -7.06 2.24 17.35
C GLU A 952 -5.66 2.81 17.09
N ALA A 953 -5.09 3.58 18.03
CA ALA A 953 -3.69 3.98 17.96
C ALA A 953 -2.76 2.78 18.04
N TYR A 954 -3.04 1.85 18.96
CA TYR A 954 -2.30 0.59 19.02
C TYR A 954 -2.43 -0.22 17.72
N TYR A 955 -3.63 -0.39 17.16
CA TYR A 955 -3.81 -1.15 15.91
C TYR A 955 -3.10 -0.50 14.71
N ALA A 956 -3.02 0.83 14.68
CA ALA A 956 -2.23 1.56 13.69
C ALA A 956 -0.73 1.26 13.82
N MET A 957 -0.20 1.27 15.05
CA MET A 957 1.24 1.19 15.35
C MET A 957 1.82 -0.22 15.48
N ARG A 958 1.02 -1.21 15.89
CA ARG A 958 1.54 -2.51 16.36
C ARG A 958 2.48 -3.19 15.38
N ARG A 959 2.21 -3.07 14.07
CA ARG A 959 3.02 -3.66 13.01
C ARG A 959 4.30 -2.85 12.76
N GLY A 960 4.21 -1.52 12.85
CA GLY A 960 5.37 -0.62 12.77
C GLY A 960 6.35 -0.81 13.92
N ILE A 961 5.87 -0.89 15.17
CA ILE A 961 6.72 -1.13 16.35
C ILE A 961 7.56 -2.40 16.18
N ALA A 962 6.94 -3.50 15.75
CA ALA A 962 7.65 -4.76 15.54
C ALA A 962 8.66 -4.68 14.39
N LEU A 963 8.27 -4.11 13.26
CA LEU A 963 9.09 -4.08 12.05
C LEU A 963 10.24 -3.05 12.13
N VAL A 964 9.96 -1.84 12.61
CA VAL A 964 10.98 -0.78 12.82
C VAL A 964 11.93 -1.21 13.93
N GLY A 965 11.43 -1.78 15.02
CA GLY A 965 12.27 -2.39 16.06
C GLY A 965 13.21 -3.44 15.48
N ALA A 966 12.69 -4.32 14.61
CA ALA A 966 13.49 -5.35 13.95
C ALA A 966 14.59 -4.76 13.04
N ARG A 967 14.25 -3.77 12.21
CA ARG A 967 15.18 -3.15 11.26
C ARG A 967 16.18 -2.20 11.91
N ALA A 968 15.78 -1.40 12.90
CA ALA A 968 16.68 -0.52 13.63
C ALA A 968 17.62 -1.30 14.57
N TRP A 969 17.19 -2.47 15.06
CA TRP A 969 18.07 -3.38 15.78
C TRP A 969 19.08 -4.06 14.85
N SER A 970 18.63 -4.53 13.68
CA SER A 970 19.48 -5.27 12.74
C SER A 970 20.44 -4.37 11.96
N GLY A 971 19.99 -3.18 11.57
CA GLY A 971 20.72 -2.27 10.69
C GLY A 971 21.10 -2.90 9.34
N SER A 972 22.22 -2.46 8.80
CA SER A 972 22.86 -3.04 7.60
C SER A 972 23.62 -4.32 7.93
N ARG A 973 24.08 -4.50 9.18
CA ARG A 973 24.91 -5.63 9.61
C ARG A 973 24.16 -6.92 9.97
N GLY A 974 22.87 -6.81 10.28
CA GLY A 974 22.02 -7.92 10.72
C GLY A 974 21.44 -8.71 9.55
N ALA A 975 20.81 -9.85 9.86
CA ALA A 975 20.11 -10.63 8.85
C ALA A 975 18.96 -9.82 8.23
N GLN A 976 18.76 -9.98 6.92
CA GLN A 976 17.59 -9.46 6.22
C GLN A 976 16.35 -10.24 6.69
N LEU A 977 15.22 -9.54 6.82
CA LEU A 977 13.95 -10.16 7.17
C LEU A 977 13.42 -10.97 5.97
N VAL A 978 12.74 -12.08 6.23
CA VAL A 978 12.05 -12.83 5.17
C VAL A 978 10.64 -12.27 5.02
N ASP A 979 10.36 -11.54 3.93
CA ASP A 979 9.09 -10.84 3.69
C ASP A 979 7.85 -11.70 3.99
N GLU A 980 7.82 -12.93 3.46
CA GLU A 980 6.71 -13.89 3.63
C GLU A 980 6.48 -14.29 5.11
N GLY A 981 7.52 -14.24 5.93
CA GLY A 981 7.48 -14.59 7.34
C GLY A 981 7.24 -13.40 8.28
N VAL A 982 7.37 -12.15 7.84
CA VAL A 982 7.24 -10.97 8.71
C VAL A 982 5.83 -10.86 9.27
N ALA A 983 4.83 -10.78 8.38
CA ALA A 983 3.44 -10.60 8.78
C ALA A 983 2.94 -11.71 9.72
N PRO A 984 3.12 -13.02 9.40
CA PRO A 984 2.76 -14.10 10.32
C PRO A 984 3.48 -14.04 11.66
N SER A 985 4.74 -13.62 11.70
CA SER A 985 5.52 -13.51 12.94
C SER A 985 4.99 -12.40 13.84
N ILE A 986 4.67 -11.23 13.27
CA ILE A 986 4.03 -10.13 14.02
C ILE A 986 2.71 -10.62 14.60
N ASP A 987 1.82 -11.17 13.77
CA ASP A 987 0.49 -11.61 14.19
C ASP A 987 0.55 -12.73 15.25
N PHE A 988 1.57 -13.59 15.20
CA PHE A 988 1.80 -14.63 16.21
C PHE A 988 2.30 -14.07 17.54
N PHE A 989 3.29 -13.17 17.52
CA PHE A 989 3.94 -12.67 18.73
C PHE A 989 3.13 -11.62 19.46
N THR A 990 2.42 -10.76 18.72
CA THR A 990 1.68 -9.63 19.27
C THR A 990 0.76 -9.98 20.45
N PRO A 991 -0.14 -10.97 20.35
CA PRO A 991 -1.04 -11.34 21.45
C PRO A 991 -0.33 -12.04 22.62
N LEU A 992 0.94 -12.46 22.44
CA LEU A 992 1.71 -13.26 23.40
C LEU A 992 2.83 -12.47 24.09
N ALA A 993 2.97 -11.18 23.77
CA ALA A 993 3.91 -10.29 24.45
C ALA A 993 3.47 -10.12 25.93
N PRO A 994 4.34 -10.42 26.92
CA PRO A 994 3.97 -10.40 28.34
C PRO A 994 3.78 -8.99 28.89
N GLY A 995 3.02 -8.87 29.98
CA GLY A 995 2.82 -7.60 30.69
C GLY A 995 1.96 -6.55 29.97
N GLN A 996 1.10 -7.00 29.05
CA GLN A 996 0.09 -6.19 28.34
C GLN A 996 -1.08 -7.05 27.87
N ASN A 997 -2.24 -6.44 27.61
CA ASN A 997 -3.38 -7.07 26.94
C ASN A 997 -4.06 -6.11 25.93
N LEU A 998 -3.29 -5.51 25.02
CA LEU A 998 -3.78 -4.53 24.02
C LEU A 998 -4.75 -5.13 22.99
N GLU A 999 -4.69 -6.45 22.76
CA GLU A 999 -5.69 -7.18 21.96
C GLU A 999 -6.97 -7.48 22.74
N ARG A 1000 -6.98 -7.18 24.05
CA ARG A 1000 -8.09 -7.44 24.99
C ARG A 1000 -8.62 -8.86 24.83
N ILE A 1001 -7.72 -9.83 24.96
CA ILE A 1001 -8.01 -11.26 24.87
C ILE A 1001 -8.73 -11.69 26.13
N VAL A 1002 -9.83 -12.42 25.96
CA VAL A 1002 -10.56 -13.05 27.07
C VAL A 1002 -10.19 -14.53 27.08
N THR A 1003 -9.50 -15.00 28.12
CA THR A 1003 -9.09 -16.40 28.25
C THR A 1003 -10.23 -17.27 28.78
N LYS A 1004 -10.56 -18.38 28.09
CA LYS A 1004 -11.45 -19.41 28.65
C LYS A 1004 -10.72 -20.20 29.74
N SER A 1005 -11.39 -20.44 30.86
CA SER A 1005 -10.88 -21.30 31.94
C SER A 1005 -10.72 -22.79 31.53
N LYS A 1006 -11.31 -23.22 30.40
CA LYS A 1006 -11.02 -24.49 29.72
C LYS A 1006 -11.21 -24.34 28.19
N PRO A 1007 -10.24 -24.77 27.35
CA PRO A 1007 -10.35 -24.65 25.90
C PRO A 1007 -11.26 -25.74 25.33
N THR A 1008 -12.56 -25.44 25.17
CA THR A 1008 -13.41 -26.19 24.25
C THR A 1008 -13.56 -25.40 22.94
N CYS A 1009 -13.08 -25.98 21.84
CA CYS A 1009 -13.03 -25.36 20.51
C CYS A 1009 -14.40 -25.20 19.82
N LYS A 1010 -15.53 -25.37 20.54
CA LYS A 1010 -16.88 -25.50 19.93
C LYS A 1010 -18.00 -24.69 20.60
N GLY A 1011 -17.69 -23.67 21.41
CA GLY A 1011 -18.70 -22.83 22.04
C GLY A 1011 -18.30 -21.37 22.13
N PRO A 1012 -19.23 -20.46 22.49
CA PRO A 1012 -18.97 -19.04 22.61
C PRO A 1012 -17.88 -18.74 23.63
N LEU A 1013 -17.20 -17.60 23.46
CA LEU A 1013 -16.16 -17.09 24.37
C LEU A 1013 -16.76 -16.74 25.72
N VAL A 1014 -17.86 -15.99 25.70
CA VAL A 1014 -18.66 -15.61 26.87
C VAL A 1014 -20.12 -15.90 26.54
N SER A 1015 -20.86 -16.47 27.48
CA SER A 1015 -22.30 -16.67 27.36
C SER A 1015 -22.94 -16.44 28.71
N TRP A 1016 -23.93 -15.56 28.76
CA TRP A 1016 -24.66 -15.22 29.97
C TRP A 1016 -26.15 -15.05 29.64
N SER A 1017 -27.01 -15.42 30.59
CA SER A 1017 -28.46 -15.25 30.50
C SER A 1017 -28.99 -14.85 31.87
N ARG A 1018 -29.89 -13.88 31.88
CA ARG A 1018 -30.48 -13.34 33.10
C ARG A 1018 -31.40 -14.34 33.77
N SER A 1019 -31.21 -14.56 35.07
CA SER A 1019 -32.15 -15.35 35.87
C SER A 1019 -33.28 -14.47 36.42
N THR A 1020 -34.44 -15.07 36.74
CA THR A 1020 -35.60 -14.33 37.28
C THR A 1020 -35.36 -13.63 38.62
N ASN A 1021 -34.29 -14.01 39.33
CA ASN A 1021 -33.96 -13.51 40.67
C ASN A 1021 -32.74 -12.57 40.69
N GLU A 1022 -32.14 -12.30 39.53
CA GLU A 1022 -30.96 -11.44 39.44
C GLU A 1022 -31.31 -9.96 39.59
N SER A 1023 -30.43 -9.23 40.28
CA SER A 1023 -30.52 -7.79 40.44
C SER A 1023 -30.37 -7.05 39.10
N GLU A 1024 -30.84 -5.80 39.05
CA GLU A 1024 -30.68 -4.95 37.86
C GLU A 1024 -29.21 -4.68 37.52
N ALA A 1025 -28.31 -4.72 38.51
CA ALA A 1025 -26.87 -4.72 38.32
C ALA A 1025 -26.31 -6.15 38.43
N VAL A 1026 -25.55 -6.60 37.44
CA VAL A 1026 -24.92 -7.91 37.36
C VAL A 1026 -23.46 -7.75 36.99
N HIS A 1027 -22.56 -8.39 37.74
CA HIS A 1027 -21.13 -8.42 37.45
C HIS A 1027 -20.77 -9.70 36.69
N LEU A 1028 -20.25 -9.55 35.48
CA LEU A 1028 -19.81 -10.65 34.60
C LEU A 1028 -18.33 -11.00 34.84
N GLY A 1029 -17.49 -10.00 35.14
CA GLY A 1029 -16.08 -10.19 35.49
C GLY A 1029 -15.18 -10.66 34.34
N HIS A 1030 -15.50 -10.31 33.10
CA HIS A 1030 -14.71 -10.66 31.91
C HIS A 1030 -13.94 -9.47 31.31
N GLY A 1031 -14.04 -8.26 31.89
CA GLY A 1031 -13.33 -7.07 31.44
C GLY A 1031 -13.80 -6.56 30.08
N SER A 1032 -12.97 -6.69 29.06
CA SER A 1032 -13.24 -6.19 27.70
C SER A 1032 -12.70 -7.15 26.65
N LYS A 1033 -13.37 -7.21 25.49
CA LYS A 1033 -12.96 -8.00 24.32
C LYS A 1033 -12.64 -7.07 23.15
N GLY A 1034 -11.38 -7.13 22.68
CA GLY A 1034 -10.88 -6.36 21.54
C GLY A 1034 -11.37 -6.92 20.21
N MET A 1035 -10.90 -6.40 19.08
CA MET A 1035 -11.47 -6.67 17.74
C MET A 1035 -11.56 -8.16 17.35
N ASN A 1036 -12.26 -8.44 16.25
CA ASN A 1036 -12.55 -9.78 15.71
C ASN A 1036 -13.48 -10.59 16.63
N TYR A 1037 -14.67 -10.07 16.88
CA TYR A 1037 -15.73 -10.77 17.62
C TYR A 1037 -17.11 -10.52 17.05
N THR A 1038 -18.06 -11.36 17.47
CA THR A 1038 -19.50 -11.15 17.28
C THR A 1038 -20.16 -11.13 18.65
N LEU A 1039 -20.89 -10.05 18.97
CA LEU A 1039 -21.65 -9.88 20.20
C LEU A 1039 -23.14 -9.97 19.86
N THR A 1040 -23.85 -10.91 20.46
CA THR A 1040 -25.30 -11.08 20.30
C THR A 1040 -26.00 -10.81 21.63
N LEU A 1041 -27.01 -9.93 21.62
CA LEU A 1041 -27.77 -9.50 22.77
C LEU A 1041 -29.27 -9.75 22.55
N ALA A 1042 -29.93 -10.43 23.49
CA ALA A 1042 -31.39 -10.43 23.57
C ALA A 1042 -31.84 -9.26 24.45
N VAL A 1043 -32.42 -8.24 23.82
CA VAL A 1043 -32.76 -6.95 24.47
C VAL A 1043 -34.27 -6.82 24.65
N THR A 1044 -34.72 -6.52 25.87
CA THR A 1044 -36.12 -6.28 26.26
C THR A 1044 -36.42 -4.85 26.70
N GLY A 1045 -35.40 -4.02 26.93
CA GLY A 1045 -35.55 -2.66 27.47
C GLY A 1045 -34.22 -1.90 27.52
N PRO A 1046 -34.19 -0.70 28.12
CA PRO A 1046 -32.97 0.08 28.31
C PRO A 1046 -31.93 -0.66 29.16
N PHE A 1047 -30.66 -0.48 28.82
CA PHE A 1047 -29.55 -1.11 29.53
C PHE A 1047 -28.26 -0.30 29.41
N THR A 1048 -27.28 -0.64 30.26
CA THR A 1048 -25.88 -0.27 30.07
C THR A 1048 -25.00 -1.49 30.32
N LEU A 1049 -24.17 -1.84 29.36
CA LEU A 1049 -23.13 -2.86 29.44
C LEU A 1049 -21.78 -2.13 29.49
N SER A 1050 -21.03 -2.23 30.58
CA SER A 1050 -19.80 -1.47 30.79
C SER A 1050 -18.58 -2.37 30.97
N GLY A 1051 -17.42 -1.85 30.59
CA GLY A 1051 -16.11 -2.46 30.78
C GLY A 1051 -15.05 -1.36 30.98
N PRO A 1052 -13.78 -1.76 31.18
CA PRO A 1052 -12.69 -0.79 31.37
C PRO A 1052 -12.48 0.18 30.21
N ASP A 1053 -12.69 -0.26 28.96
CA ASP A 1053 -12.40 0.53 27.77
C ASP A 1053 -13.62 1.28 27.20
N THR A 1054 -14.82 0.69 27.30
CA THR A 1054 -16.04 1.22 26.67
C THR A 1054 -17.29 0.94 27.50
N ALA A 1055 -18.40 1.58 27.14
CA ALA A 1055 -19.74 1.19 27.59
C ALA A 1055 -20.72 1.21 26.41
N LEU A 1056 -21.59 0.19 26.30
CA LEU A 1056 -22.68 0.12 25.33
C LEU A 1056 -24.01 0.35 26.04
N ALA A 1057 -24.84 1.25 25.54
CA ALA A 1057 -26.13 1.57 26.13
C ALA A 1057 -27.25 1.59 25.10
N LEU A 1058 -28.42 1.15 25.53
CA LEU A 1058 -29.70 1.43 24.88
C LEU A 1058 -30.49 2.36 25.80
N ASP A 1059 -30.80 3.56 25.34
CA ASP A 1059 -31.58 4.54 26.12
C ASP A 1059 -33.09 4.30 26.03
N GLU A 1060 -33.87 5.09 26.79
CA GLU A 1060 -35.34 5.04 26.78
C GLU A 1060 -35.95 5.44 25.43
N GLY A 1061 -35.22 6.23 24.63
CA GLY A 1061 -35.62 6.64 23.28
C GLY A 1061 -35.36 5.57 22.21
N GLY A 1062 -34.70 4.46 22.56
CA GLY A 1062 -34.34 3.39 21.64
C GLY A 1062 -33.04 3.65 20.85
N SER A 1063 -32.23 4.61 21.25
CA SER A 1063 -30.92 4.88 20.65
C SER A 1063 -29.86 3.94 21.20
N LEU A 1064 -29.22 3.17 20.32
CA LEU A 1064 -28.10 2.30 20.66
C LEU A 1064 -26.79 3.07 20.40
N SER A 1065 -25.98 3.28 21.42
CA SER A 1065 -24.68 3.96 21.33
C SER A 1065 -23.65 3.30 22.21
N PHE A 1066 -22.38 3.38 21.83
CA PHE A 1066 -21.29 3.09 22.75
C PHE A 1066 -20.51 4.35 23.08
N THR A 1067 -19.97 4.42 24.29
CA THR A 1067 -19.10 5.51 24.75
C THR A 1067 -17.68 4.97 24.93
N ALA A 1068 -16.70 5.71 24.42
CA ALA A 1068 -15.27 5.47 24.64
C ALA A 1068 -14.56 6.81 24.86
N ASP A 1069 -13.64 6.86 25.83
CA ASP A 1069 -12.86 8.07 26.14
C ASP A 1069 -13.73 9.32 26.43
N GLY A 1070 -14.95 9.12 26.96
CA GLY A 1070 -15.92 10.20 27.20
C GLY A 1070 -16.74 10.62 25.98
N TRP A 1071 -16.50 10.04 24.80
CA TRP A 1071 -17.19 10.35 23.55
C TRP A 1071 -18.24 9.30 23.19
N PRO A 1072 -19.50 9.71 22.89
CA PRO A 1072 -20.55 8.80 22.46
C PRO A 1072 -20.55 8.60 20.94
N TYR A 1073 -20.67 7.34 20.52
CA TYR A 1073 -20.75 6.90 19.14
C TYR A 1073 -22.09 6.19 18.91
N PRO A 1074 -23.10 6.88 18.34
CA PRO A 1074 -24.39 6.26 18.05
C PRO A 1074 -24.29 5.30 16.86
N LEU A 1075 -25.15 4.28 16.87
CA LEU A 1075 -25.39 3.46 15.68
C LEU A 1075 -26.03 4.33 14.60
N ARG A 1076 -25.43 4.37 13.40
CA ARG A 1076 -25.91 5.19 12.28
C ARG A 1076 -26.35 4.33 11.11
N SER A 1077 -27.37 4.81 10.40
CA SER A 1077 -27.98 4.16 9.24
C SER A 1077 -27.04 4.26 8.04
N VAL A 1078 -26.45 3.11 7.70
CA VAL A 1078 -25.52 2.95 6.57
C VAL A 1078 -26.06 1.85 5.66
N SER A 1079 -25.80 1.92 4.36
CA SER A 1079 -26.10 0.80 3.47
C SER A 1079 -25.09 -0.33 3.68
N GLU A 1080 -25.52 -1.58 3.59
CA GLU A 1080 -24.62 -2.73 3.79
C GLU A 1080 -23.45 -2.72 2.81
N ARG A 1081 -23.69 -2.23 1.58
CA ARG A 1081 -22.64 -2.02 0.57
C ARG A 1081 -21.60 -1.01 1.05
N ASP A 1082 -22.03 0.17 1.51
CA ASP A 1082 -21.11 1.22 1.93
C ASP A 1082 -20.32 0.82 3.18
N ALA A 1083 -20.93 0.03 4.07
CA ALA A 1083 -20.26 -0.46 5.28
C ALA A 1083 -19.25 -1.60 4.99
N MET A 1084 -19.54 -2.47 4.02
CA MET A 1084 -18.70 -3.62 3.66
C MET A 1084 -17.62 -3.30 2.62
N GLN A 1085 -17.78 -2.24 1.84
CA GLN A 1085 -16.80 -1.86 0.83
C GLN A 1085 -15.62 -1.13 1.47
N LEU A 1086 -14.42 -1.71 1.35
CA LEU A 1086 -13.19 -1.08 1.81
C LEU A 1086 -12.58 -0.22 0.71
N ASP A 1087 -12.36 1.07 1.00
CA ASP A 1087 -11.46 1.92 0.22
C ASP A 1087 -10.02 1.43 0.46
N PRO A 1088 -9.26 1.01 -0.57
CA PRO A 1088 -7.89 0.53 -0.40
C PRO A 1088 -6.93 1.54 0.25
N GLY A 1089 -7.19 2.85 0.11
CA GLY A 1089 -6.39 3.90 0.73
C GLY A 1089 -6.85 4.29 2.13
N HIS A 1090 -8.15 4.13 2.42
CA HIS A 1090 -8.77 4.49 3.71
C HIS A 1090 -9.81 3.44 4.13
N PRO A 1091 -9.40 2.22 4.55
CA PRO A 1091 -10.33 1.15 4.87
C PRO A 1091 -11.42 1.60 5.85
N GLY A 1092 -12.67 1.29 5.52
CA GLY A 1092 -13.86 1.63 6.32
C GLY A 1092 -14.35 3.09 6.19
N ARG A 1093 -13.66 3.93 5.41
CA ARG A 1093 -14.10 5.31 5.14
C ARG A 1093 -15.19 5.38 4.08
N ILE A 1094 -16.22 6.19 4.33
CA ILE A 1094 -17.32 6.47 3.41
C ILE A 1094 -17.31 7.96 3.08
N TRP A 1095 -17.06 8.31 1.82
CA TRP A 1095 -17.03 9.71 1.38
C TRP A 1095 -18.45 10.27 1.20
N SER A 1096 -18.71 11.44 1.77
CA SER A 1096 -20.06 12.03 1.80
C SER A 1096 -20.64 12.32 0.42
N ASN A 1097 -19.79 12.53 -0.60
CA ASN A 1097 -20.20 12.81 -1.98
C ASN A 1097 -20.48 11.55 -2.83
N VAL A 1098 -20.13 10.36 -2.36
CA VAL A 1098 -20.37 9.08 -3.06
C VAL A 1098 -21.28 8.13 -2.28
N SER A 1099 -21.57 8.46 -1.02
CA SER A 1099 -22.40 7.65 -0.13
C SER A 1099 -23.86 7.59 -0.58
N THR A 1100 -24.46 6.42 -0.46
CA THR A 1100 -25.93 6.25 -0.55
C THR A 1100 -26.60 6.23 0.83
N SER A 1101 -25.80 6.33 1.89
CA SER A 1101 -26.21 6.20 3.28
C SER A 1101 -26.72 7.52 3.85
N THR A 1102 -27.68 7.46 4.77
CA THR A 1102 -28.22 8.67 5.44
C THR A 1102 -27.33 9.13 6.58
N HIS A 1103 -26.60 8.22 7.23
CA HIS A 1103 -25.77 8.46 8.41
C HIS A 1103 -26.54 9.02 9.62
N GLU A 1104 -27.87 8.99 9.59
CA GLU A 1104 -28.73 9.39 10.72
C GLU A 1104 -28.68 8.32 11.82
N ALA A 1105 -28.87 8.73 13.08
CA ALA A 1105 -28.89 7.79 14.19
C ALA A 1105 -30.07 6.81 14.07
N VAL A 1106 -29.81 5.53 14.33
CA VAL A 1106 -30.81 4.46 14.25
C VAL A 1106 -31.56 4.34 15.56
N THR A 1107 -32.89 4.25 15.49
CA THR A 1107 -33.76 4.02 16.65
C THR A 1107 -34.38 2.62 16.61
N ILE A 1108 -34.19 1.83 17.66
CA ILE A 1108 -34.81 0.52 17.85
C ILE A 1108 -36.24 0.73 18.34
N SER A 1109 -37.21 0.72 17.41
CA SER A 1109 -38.62 1.05 17.69
C SER A 1109 -39.45 -0.12 18.23
N LYS A 1110 -38.95 -1.36 18.20
CA LYS A 1110 -39.66 -2.56 18.64
C LYS A 1110 -38.78 -3.40 19.55
N LEU A 1111 -39.26 -3.64 20.77
CA LEU A 1111 -38.68 -4.56 21.74
C LEU A 1111 -39.70 -5.68 22.06
N PRO A 1112 -39.27 -6.93 22.35
CA PRO A 1112 -37.88 -7.38 22.39
C PRO A 1112 -37.21 -7.41 21.01
N ALA A 1113 -35.90 -7.23 20.99
CA ALA A 1113 -35.07 -7.28 19.79
C ALA A 1113 -33.81 -8.12 20.03
N ASN A 1114 -33.35 -8.80 18.99
CA ASN A 1114 -32.03 -9.42 18.97
C ASN A 1114 -31.05 -8.48 18.27
N VAL A 1115 -30.05 -8.00 19.01
CA VAL A 1115 -29.00 -7.09 18.51
C VAL A 1115 -27.73 -7.90 18.29
N THR A 1116 -27.22 -7.95 17.06
CA THR A 1116 -25.94 -8.58 16.75
C THR A 1116 -24.96 -7.52 16.28
N ILE A 1117 -23.82 -7.39 16.96
CA ILE A 1117 -22.75 -6.46 16.62
C ILE A 1117 -21.53 -7.28 16.19
N VAL A 1118 -21.05 -7.05 14.98
CA VAL A 1118 -19.87 -7.72 14.41
C VAL A 1118 -18.77 -6.68 14.26
N THR A 1119 -17.56 -7.00 14.72
CA THR A 1119 -16.45 -6.03 14.68
C THR A 1119 -15.14 -6.64 14.22
N ASP A 1120 -14.41 -5.87 13.41
CA ASP A 1120 -13.00 -6.09 13.08
C ASP A 1120 -12.24 -4.76 12.95
N VAL A 1121 -10.93 -4.83 12.71
CA VAL A 1121 -10.06 -3.64 12.61
C VAL A 1121 -10.34 -2.81 11.34
N LEU A 1122 -10.84 -3.42 10.26
CA LEU A 1122 -10.93 -2.77 8.95
C LEU A 1122 -12.31 -2.13 8.71
N HIS A 1123 -13.37 -2.90 8.90
CA HIS A 1123 -14.77 -2.50 8.76
C HIS A 1123 -15.30 -1.79 10.00
N GLY A 1124 -14.63 -1.92 11.15
CA GLY A 1124 -15.11 -1.41 12.44
C GLY A 1124 -16.32 -2.20 12.89
N SER A 1125 -17.29 -1.53 13.53
CA SER A 1125 -18.38 -2.21 14.22
C SER A 1125 -19.74 -2.01 13.55
N MET A 1126 -20.28 -3.08 13.00
CA MET A 1126 -21.56 -3.12 12.29
C MET A 1126 -22.63 -3.81 13.12
N ALA A 1127 -23.89 -3.42 12.96
CA ALA A 1127 -25.00 -3.94 13.75
C ALA A 1127 -26.17 -4.43 12.89
N TRP A 1128 -26.76 -5.55 13.33
CA TRP A 1128 -28.00 -6.12 12.82
C TRP A 1128 -29.04 -6.15 13.94
N ILE A 1129 -30.27 -5.78 13.60
CA ILE A 1129 -31.42 -5.81 14.51
C ILE A 1129 -32.42 -6.82 13.95
N ASN A 1130 -32.72 -7.87 14.72
CA ASN A 1130 -33.58 -8.99 14.31
C ASN A 1130 -33.15 -9.63 12.97
N GLY A 1131 -31.83 -9.73 12.74
CA GLY A 1131 -31.24 -10.31 11.54
C GLY A 1131 -31.22 -9.37 10.32
N GLN A 1132 -31.77 -8.16 10.41
CA GLN A 1132 -31.69 -7.16 9.35
C GLN A 1132 -30.54 -6.19 9.62
N PHE A 1133 -29.74 -5.88 8.59
CA PHE A 1133 -28.66 -4.91 8.70
C PHE A 1133 -29.24 -3.54 9.07
N ALA A 1134 -28.76 -2.98 10.18
CA ALA A 1134 -29.26 -1.70 10.70
C ALA A 1134 -28.27 -0.56 10.46
N GLY A 1135 -26.96 -0.86 10.41
CA GLY A 1135 -25.94 0.12 10.09
C GLY A 1135 -24.63 -0.11 10.82
N ARG A 1136 -23.90 0.97 11.10
CA ARG A 1136 -22.54 0.94 11.64
C ARG A 1136 -22.32 2.04 12.67
N PHE A 1137 -21.47 1.77 13.66
CA PHE A 1137 -20.95 2.82 14.54
C PHE A 1137 -19.84 3.58 13.82
N GLU A 1138 -20.00 4.89 13.67
CA GLU A 1138 -19.09 5.71 12.88
C GLU A 1138 -19.04 7.15 13.41
N VAL A 1139 -17.90 7.79 13.12
CA VAL A 1139 -17.63 9.19 13.43
C VAL A 1139 -17.51 9.99 12.14
N PHE A 1140 -17.89 11.26 12.20
CA PHE A 1140 -17.69 12.17 11.10
C PHE A 1140 -16.27 12.74 11.15
N VAL A 1141 -15.56 12.64 10.03
CA VAL A 1141 -14.18 13.09 9.89
C VAL A 1141 -14.11 14.28 8.95
N TYR A 1142 -13.51 15.38 9.42
CA TYR A 1142 -13.30 16.60 8.64
C TYR A 1142 -12.09 16.42 7.72
N GLY A 1143 -12.30 16.57 6.41
CA GLY A 1143 -11.22 16.38 5.46
C GLY A 1143 -10.19 17.50 5.45
N GLY A 1144 -8.91 17.15 5.34
CA GLY A 1144 -7.79 18.10 5.25
C GLY A 1144 -7.57 18.65 3.84
N ARG A 1145 -7.43 19.97 3.68
CA ARG A 1145 -7.07 20.74 2.45
C ARG A 1145 -7.43 20.11 1.09
N ASN A 1146 -8.59 19.44 1.00
CA ASN A 1146 -9.26 18.94 -0.21
C ASN A 1146 -10.72 18.51 0.09
N THR A 1147 -11.48 19.42 0.70
CA THR A 1147 -12.96 19.67 0.59
C THR A 1147 -13.99 18.53 0.70
N LEU A 1148 -13.65 17.26 0.92
CA LEU A 1148 -14.64 16.17 1.00
C LEU A 1148 -14.77 15.64 2.42
N PHE A 1149 -15.94 15.85 3.01
CA PHE A 1149 -16.30 15.24 4.28
C PHE A 1149 -16.49 13.73 4.14
N SER A 1150 -16.29 13.00 5.22
CA SER A 1150 -16.45 11.55 5.23
C SER A 1150 -16.85 11.02 6.59
N TRP A 1151 -17.38 9.81 6.61
CA TRP A 1151 -17.62 9.04 7.82
C TRP A 1151 -16.60 7.93 7.92
N SER A 1152 -16.09 7.67 9.11
CA SER A 1152 -15.19 6.54 9.36
C SER A 1152 -15.79 5.63 10.41
N GLN A 1153 -15.66 4.33 10.18
CA GLN A 1153 -15.97 3.28 11.13
C GLN A 1153 -15.28 3.50 12.47
N MET A 1154 -15.96 3.15 13.55
CA MET A 1154 -15.39 3.10 14.89
C MET A 1154 -15.15 1.65 15.32
N ALA A 1155 -14.07 1.45 16.05
CA ALA A 1155 -13.69 0.17 16.61
C ALA A 1155 -14.30 0.03 18.01
N PHE A 1156 -15.46 -0.63 18.11
CA PHE A 1156 -16.11 -0.95 19.39
C PHE A 1156 -15.41 -2.16 20.04
N VAL A 1157 -14.85 -1.94 21.23
CA VAL A 1157 -14.37 -2.99 22.13
C VAL A 1157 -15.56 -3.46 22.95
N ALA A 1158 -15.83 -4.76 23.02
CA ALA A 1158 -16.99 -5.27 23.75
C ALA A 1158 -16.78 -5.10 25.27
N PRO A 1159 -17.65 -4.35 25.97
CA PRO A 1159 -17.64 -4.27 27.41
C PRO A 1159 -18.25 -5.53 28.00
N LEU A 1160 -17.55 -6.22 28.91
CA LEU A 1160 -17.97 -7.51 29.47
C LEU A 1160 -17.75 -7.57 30.99
N GLU A 1161 -17.73 -6.41 31.66
CA GLU A 1161 -17.51 -6.34 33.11
C GLU A 1161 -18.83 -6.33 33.87
N ASP A 1162 -19.70 -5.36 33.57
CA ASP A 1162 -20.95 -5.16 34.29
C ASP A 1162 -22.13 -4.92 33.35
N VAL A 1163 -23.30 -5.43 33.74
CA VAL A 1163 -24.60 -5.14 33.14
C VAL A 1163 -25.43 -4.36 34.15
N ARG A 1164 -26.01 -3.24 33.72
CA ARG A 1164 -26.96 -2.43 34.50
C ARG A 1164 -28.28 -2.27 33.77
N GLY A 1165 -29.37 -2.34 34.53
CA GLY A 1165 -30.74 -2.27 34.04
C GLY A 1165 -31.28 -3.65 33.61
N PRO A 1166 -32.61 -3.83 33.57
CA PRO A 1166 -33.24 -5.11 33.24
C PRO A 1166 -33.28 -5.40 31.72
N GLY A 1167 -32.74 -4.50 30.89
CA GLY A 1167 -32.91 -4.52 29.44
C GLY A 1167 -32.22 -5.64 28.68
N ILE A 1168 -31.18 -6.28 29.23
CA ILE A 1168 -30.51 -7.43 28.60
C ILE A 1168 -30.99 -8.72 29.26
N GLN A 1169 -31.57 -9.63 28.46
CA GLN A 1169 -31.96 -10.99 28.87
C GLN A 1169 -30.85 -12.02 28.64
N SER A 1170 -30.05 -11.86 27.59
CA SER A 1170 -28.87 -12.71 27.36
C SER A 1170 -27.83 -12.00 26.52
N LEU A 1171 -26.58 -12.44 26.68
CA LEU A 1171 -25.41 -11.97 25.96
C LEU A 1171 -24.56 -13.17 25.55
N VAL A 1172 -24.11 -13.20 24.29
CA VAL A 1172 -23.19 -14.20 23.75
C VAL A 1172 -22.09 -13.46 22.99
N VAL A 1173 -20.84 -13.85 23.22
CA VAL A 1173 -19.67 -13.32 22.50
C VAL A 1173 -18.96 -14.47 21.83
N ASP A 1174 -18.79 -14.40 20.51
CA ASP A 1174 -17.98 -15.32 19.72
C ASP A 1174 -16.64 -14.69 19.36
N ASN A 1175 -15.57 -15.49 19.30
CA ASN A 1175 -14.22 -15.01 19.01
C ASN A 1175 -13.92 -14.89 17.50
N VAL A 1176 -14.96 -14.68 16.69
CA VAL A 1176 -14.90 -14.56 15.23
C VAL A 1176 -15.87 -13.46 14.80
N ALA A 1177 -15.46 -12.65 13.83
CA ALA A 1177 -16.34 -11.66 13.20
C ALA A 1177 -17.14 -12.33 12.08
N HIS A 1178 -18.46 -12.51 12.29
CA HIS A 1178 -19.37 -13.13 11.33
C HIS A 1178 -20.12 -12.07 10.51
N PHE A 1179 -19.47 -11.53 9.47
CA PHE A 1179 -20.07 -10.50 8.61
C PHE A 1179 -21.12 -11.01 7.61
N THR A 1180 -21.31 -12.33 7.52
CA THR A 1180 -22.32 -12.98 6.69
C THR A 1180 -23.05 -14.03 7.53
N ASN A 1181 -24.38 -13.96 7.56
CA ASN A 1181 -25.22 -15.02 8.12
C ASN A 1181 -25.15 -16.31 7.29
#